data_AF-A0AAR2J1X5-F1
#
_entry.id   AF-A0AAR2J1X5-F1
#
_cell.length_a   1.000
_cell.length_b   1.000
_cell.length_c   1.000
_cell.angle_alpha   90.00
_cell.angle_beta   90.00
_cell.angle_gamma   90.00
#
_symmetry.space_group_name_H-M   'P 1'
#
loop_
_entity.id
_entity.type
_entity.pdbx_description
1 polymer ?
#
loop_
_entity_poly.entity_id
_entity_poly.type
_entity_poly.pdbx_seq_one_letter_code
_entity_poly.pdbx_strand_id
1 'polypeptide(L)'
;MDSYQRFSDENYKNWLKAAESLYILRNYIRDFVEKETETYHSSLRETLKGGTCAKKCKKSPLCEKCNLWKEEILRRRVGKGALVHWENVEPHRWPTEKWEVAKVYMPRGQSGHRRFEEFDIAAILNFMAQCKHFKKFHQGQLMTKVINLRNTVMHSPEFRLNKEKMSNGRNNVLLLAELLGTCIPKLHETISEEIKQFDTVLENYPGQVSQVNFKTENLKLLEREQQALKEKIEFLAQRYDADQQIEIKEELQGMKNFLDQNKDLLESLRPQVNRLNEIQETVEKHEFQLDNLNNRVGNLEKVTHDPMFSDDPLKFKNHLIEQARKRKWPEPLFTEELDANGYRGRVVVNGRTFTGLQVCNNKRRAHQEVAKIALENLKSEFEDTEEASTSASLISSTSSTSSLFYGTVAVVLSKEVCSDGFVKEDEARESAYTNLARQFGLNDPGTDSTFRTVVLEHLAKCGIQPPLEITSQQDDKNFCKLQFTFCDKDGSTTKRKAEQQAAKVALQQLSGFFNCSSDDVPDENFKGFLKERLDALGMANPVYKAEQNKPPEDAGTSSTSRDAEHISGTQTQKHGKEKDSVAVVQPPPTTPLDCVIGLTTETRDSNPSLIPREVDLQDHTEIKSLLAVYHLKPPSVTVERVCTNQNFSLTMNINLDKFTFKNSNVYTSKKDAIRKTYYSLGCALGVFQKDTDESKATMLVKQDFSQKSLTHPKEDIKDDKNFCCSLTEITYSLVCDGQGSSEAKAKQDALQKALCTLPLLFGHEALPASSSTEETEFQINTLLRNACQKDLAFSLKPNQHNISVDLRFKDFIMASKSQRTKKENRNLLSKRILGLLGEETEPHCPSLRNCLDDWFKQRNLQQPVFEDTDEAQGSKATFSVELSFRHPDWEDSMENAKKNLVQELEKRFKYLIDQSKQD
;
A
#
# COMPACT_ATOMS: atom_id res chain seq x y z
N MET A 1 7.25 -11.66 -44.54
CA MET A 1 5.99 -11.22 -45.16
C MET A 1 4.94 -10.97 -44.07
N ASP A 2 5.21 -10.07 -43.13
CA ASP A 2 4.80 -10.32 -41.72
C ASP A 2 3.78 -9.31 -41.18
N SER A 3 3.41 -8.30 -41.97
CA SER A 3 2.64 -7.10 -41.59
C SER A 3 1.24 -7.31 -41.02
N TYR A 4 0.78 -8.55 -40.85
CA TYR A 4 -0.52 -8.88 -40.23
C TYR A 4 -0.44 -10.04 -39.23
N GLN A 5 0.77 -10.51 -38.87
CA GLN A 5 0.95 -11.68 -38.00
C GLN A 5 0.40 -11.47 -36.57
N ARG A 6 0.26 -10.22 -36.14
CA ARG A 6 -0.44 -9.84 -34.90
C ARG A 6 -1.87 -10.38 -34.79
N PHE A 7 -2.59 -10.56 -35.91
CA PHE A 7 -3.93 -11.16 -35.90
C PHE A 7 -3.93 -12.68 -35.63
N SER A 8 -2.76 -13.31 -35.51
CA SER A 8 -2.63 -14.69 -34.99
C SER A 8 -2.49 -14.75 -33.46
N ASP A 9 -2.33 -13.63 -32.76
CA ASP A 9 -2.32 -13.59 -31.29
C ASP A 9 -3.76 -13.38 -30.77
N GLU A 10 -4.33 -14.43 -30.16
CA GLU A 10 -5.66 -14.39 -29.55
C GLU A 10 -5.81 -13.31 -28.48
N ASN A 11 -4.76 -13.00 -27.71
CA ASN A 11 -4.82 -11.94 -26.70
C ASN A 11 -4.82 -10.55 -27.35
N TYR A 12 -4.20 -10.39 -28.53
CA TYR A 12 -4.30 -9.17 -29.33
C TYR A 12 -5.69 -9.02 -29.97
N LYS A 13 -6.25 -10.09 -30.57
CA LYS A 13 -7.66 -10.09 -31.03
C LYS A 13 -8.61 -9.68 -29.90
N ASN A 14 -8.43 -10.23 -28.71
CA ASN A 14 -9.26 -9.94 -27.54
C ASN A 14 -9.13 -8.49 -27.06
N TRP A 15 -7.93 -7.90 -27.10
CA TRP A 15 -7.73 -6.48 -26.82
C TRP A 15 -8.46 -5.61 -27.85
N LEU A 16 -8.31 -5.91 -29.14
CA LEU A 16 -8.94 -5.17 -30.23
C LEU A 16 -10.47 -5.25 -30.19
N LYS A 17 -11.05 -6.43 -29.90
CA LYS A 17 -12.50 -6.61 -29.66
C LYS A 17 -13.02 -5.76 -28.49
N ALA A 18 -12.26 -5.68 -27.41
CA ALA A 18 -12.63 -4.85 -26.27
C ALA A 18 -12.58 -3.35 -26.64
N ALA A 19 -11.53 -2.92 -27.33
CA ALA A 19 -11.40 -1.55 -27.84
C ALA A 19 -12.55 -1.17 -28.80
N GLU A 20 -12.85 -2.00 -29.80
CA GLU A 20 -13.94 -1.72 -30.75
C GLU A 20 -15.32 -1.72 -30.05
N SER A 21 -15.57 -2.59 -29.06
CA SER A 21 -16.83 -2.57 -28.31
C SER A 21 -17.06 -1.25 -27.56
N LEU A 22 -15.99 -0.62 -27.07
CA LEU A 22 -16.02 0.70 -26.43
C LEU A 22 -16.21 1.83 -27.44
N TYR A 23 -15.58 1.73 -28.61
CA TYR A 23 -15.69 2.68 -29.71
C TYR A 23 -17.10 2.68 -30.34
N ILE A 24 -17.67 1.49 -30.60
CA ILE A 24 -19.06 1.31 -31.06
C ILE A 24 -20.04 1.94 -30.06
N LEU A 25 -19.91 1.63 -28.76
CA LEU A 25 -20.75 2.24 -27.72
C LEU A 25 -20.67 3.77 -27.76
N ARG A 26 -19.46 4.33 -27.82
CA ARG A 26 -19.22 5.79 -27.87
C ARG A 26 -19.95 6.45 -29.05
N ASN A 27 -19.87 5.85 -30.24
CA ASN A 27 -20.50 6.40 -31.43
C ASN A 27 -22.04 6.39 -31.33
N TYR A 28 -22.63 5.29 -30.87
CA TYR A 28 -24.09 5.17 -30.80
C TYR A 28 -24.74 5.97 -29.66
N ILE A 29 -23.99 6.37 -28.62
CA ILE A 29 -24.49 7.32 -27.60
C ILE A 29 -24.29 8.80 -27.96
N ARG A 30 -23.50 9.12 -29.00
CA ARG A 30 -23.10 10.51 -29.36
C ARG A 30 -24.27 11.49 -29.35
N ASP A 31 -25.27 11.25 -30.20
CA ASP A 31 -26.34 12.23 -30.46
C ASP A 31 -27.25 12.44 -29.25
N PHE A 32 -27.41 11.40 -28.43
CA PHE A 32 -28.09 11.47 -27.14
C PHE A 32 -27.31 12.29 -26.11
N VAL A 33 -26.00 12.06 -25.99
CA VAL A 33 -25.14 12.81 -25.06
C VAL A 33 -25.03 14.27 -25.49
N GLU A 34 -24.79 14.56 -26.78
CA GLU A 34 -24.74 15.93 -27.33
C GLU A 34 -26.04 16.72 -27.05
N LYS A 35 -27.20 16.08 -27.23
CA LYS A 35 -28.52 16.62 -26.92
C LYS A 35 -28.71 16.87 -25.43
N GLU A 36 -28.51 15.86 -24.58
CA GLU A 36 -28.77 16.00 -23.14
C GLU A 36 -27.74 16.92 -22.45
N THR A 37 -26.54 17.08 -23.02
CA THR A 37 -25.56 18.10 -22.60
C THR A 37 -26.04 19.51 -22.92
N GLU A 38 -26.71 19.73 -24.06
CA GLU A 38 -27.36 21.01 -24.39
C GLU A 38 -28.55 21.29 -23.46
N THR A 39 -29.36 20.27 -23.16
CA THR A 39 -30.48 20.37 -22.20
C THR A 39 -29.98 20.77 -20.80
N TYR A 40 -28.93 20.09 -20.32
CA TYR A 40 -28.26 20.41 -19.06
C TYR A 40 -27.70 21.85 -19.04
N HIS A 41 -26.99 22.24 -20.11
CA HIS A 41 -26.41 23.58 -20.22
C HIS A 41 -27.47 24.68 -20.29
N SER A 42 -28.58 24.44 -20.98
CA SER A 42 -29.72 25.36 -21.05
C SER A 42 -30.35 25.58 -19.68
N SER A 43 -30.60 24.51 -18.91
CA SER A 43 -31.12 24.63 -17.54
C SER A 43 -30.20 25.45 -16.62
N LEU A 44 -28.88 25.38 -16.81
CA LEU A 44 -27.93 26.25 -16.10
C LEU A 44 -28.02 27.71 -16.56
N ARG A 45 -28.03 27.96 -17.88
CA ARG A 45 -28.17 29.32 -18.45
C ARG A 45 -29.46 30.00 -17.96
N GLU A 46 -30.56 29.27 -17.90
CA GLU A 46 -31.85 29.74 -17.36
C GLU A 46 -31.75 30.06 -15.86
N THR A 47 -31.27 29.11 -15.05
CA THR A 47 -31.12 29.26 -13.58
C THR A 47 -30.24 30.47 -13.23
N LEU A 48 -29.20 30.72 -14.02
CA LEU A 48 -28.20 31.78 -13.81
C LEU A 48 -28.44 33.03 -14.68
N LYS A 49 -29.61 33.13 -15.34
CA LYS A 49 -30.01 34.25 -16.21
C LYS A 49 -28.93 34.68 -17.23
N GLY A 50 -28.20 33.72 -17.79
CA GLY A 50 -27.15 33.94 -18.78
C GLY A 50 -25.94 34.74 -18.29
N GLY A 51 -25.68 34.82 -16.98
CA GLY A 51 -24.65 35.72 -16.41
C GLY A 51 -23.23 35.52 -16.96
N THR A 52 -22.78 36.40 -17.86
CA THR A 52 -21.46 36.34 -18.53
C THR A 52 -20.32 37.00 -17.74
N CYS A 53 -19.11 36.42 -17.85
CA CYS A 53 -17.91 36.89 -17.15
C CYS A 53 -17.15 37.96 -17.96
N ALA A 54 -17.42 39.24 -17.68
CA ALA A 54 -16.71 40.37 -18.29
C ALA A 54 -15.19 40.37 -18.02
N LYS A 55 -14.74 39.84 -16.87
CA LYS A 55 -13.32 39.79 -16.47
C LYS A 55 -12.51 38.65 -17.12
N LYS A 56 -13.13 37.82 -17.98
CA LYS A 56 -12.52 36.64 -18.63
C LYS A 56 -11.66 35.77 -17.69
N CYS A 57 -12.19 35.48 -16.49
CA CYS A 57 -11.49 34.69 -15.47
C CYS A 57 -10.97 33.35 -16.03
N LYS A 58 -9.68 33.06 -15.79
CA LYS A 58 -9.03 31.79 -16.16
C LYS A 58 -8.80 30.85 -14.99
N LYS A 59 -8.39 31.38 -13.83
CA LYS A 59 -8.14 30.63 -12.58
C LYS A 59 -8.69 31.43 -11.38
N SER A 60 -8.58 30.88 -10.17
CA SER A 60 -8.91 31.58 -8.91
C SER A 60 -8.00 32.82 -8.70
N PRO A 61 -8.47 33.92 -8.07
CA PRO A 61 -9.82 34.16 -7.57
C PRO A 61 -10.84 34.43 -8.69
N LEU A 62 -12.02 33.81 -8.56
CA LEU A 62 -13.13 33.99 -9.49
C LEU A 62 -13.91 35.27 -9.19
N CYS A 63 -14.49 35.88 -10.23
CA CYS A 63 -15.47 36.94 -10.04
C CYS A 63 -16.81 36.36 -9.54
N GLU A 64 -17.65 37.20 -8.94
CA GLU A 64 -18.99 36.88 -8.43
C GLU A 64 -19.81 35.98 -9.38
N LYS A 65 -19.97 36.39 -10.66
CA LYS A 65 -20.69 35.60 -11.66
C LYS A 65 -20.08 34.21 -11.88
N CYS A 66 -18.75 34.08 -11.91
CA CYS A 66 -18.10 32.77 -12.01
C CYS A 66 -18.28 31.94 -10.73
N ASN A 67 -18.37 32.54 -9.55
CA ASN A 67 -18.72 31.81 -8.32
C ASN A 67 -20.15 31.29 -8.37
N LEU A 68 -21.13 32.07 -8.83
CA LEU A 68 -22.52 31.62 -9.01
C LEU A 68 -22.61 30.43 -9.99
N TRP A 69 -21.88 30.47 -11.12
CA TRP A 69 -21.74 29.32 -12.01
C TRP A 69 -21.11 28.10 -11.32
N LYS A 70 -19.99 28.31 -10.61
CA LYS A 70 -19.28 27.25 -9.87
C LYS A 70 -20.19 26.57 -8.84
N GLU A 71 -20.96 27.33 -8.08
CA GLU A 71 -21.89 26.84 -7.06
C GLU A 71 -23.05 26.04 -7.67
N GLU A 72 -23.66 26.52 -8.74
CA GLU A 72 -24.76 25.80 -9.40
C GLU A 72 -24.27 24.51 -10.09
N ILE A 73 -23.08 24.54 -10.71
CA ILE A 73 -22.42 23.33 -11.24
C ILE A 73 -22.19 22.32 -10.12
N LEU A 74 -21.68 22.74 -8.95
CA LEU A 74 -21.55 21.87 -7.77
C LEU A 74 -22.91 21.37 -7.27
N ARG A 75 -23.97 22.19 -7.34
CA ARG A 75 -25.34 21.82 -6.96
C ARG A 75 -25.91 20.72 -7.84
N ARG A 76 -25.50 20.64 -9.12
CA ARG A 76 -25.89 19.60 -10.10
C ARG A 76 -25.05 18.32 -10.03
N ARG A 77 -24.05 18.21 -9.14
CA ARG A 77 -23.22 17.01 -8.93
C ARG A 77 -23.91 15.89 -8.12
N VAL A 78 -23.62 14.63 -8.41
CA VAL A 78 -24.02 13.47 -7.60
C VAL A 78 -23.05 13.30 -6.42
N GLY A 79 -23.59 13.21 -5.20
CA GLY A 79 -22.83 13.07 -3.96
C GLY A 79 -22.19 14.38 -3.43
N LYS A 80 -21.84 14.38 -2.14
CA LYS A 80 -20.97 15.40 -1.51
C LYS A 80 -19.61 14.74 -1.25
N GLY A 81 -18.63 14.95 -2.13
CA GLY A 81 -17.27 14.39 -1.97
C GLY A 81 -16.60 13.90 -3.25
N ALA A 82 -17.33 13.68 -4.35
CA ALA A 82 -16.73 13.30 -5.63
C ALA A 82 -15.77 14.39 -6.15
N LEU A 83 -14.61 13.96 -6.69
CA LEU A 83 -13.50 14.81 -7.12
C LEU A 83 -13.89 15.74 -8.30
N VAL A 84 -13.49 17.01 -8.25
CA VAL A 84 -13.87 18.03 -9.25
C VAL A 84 -12.65 18.56 -9.99
N HIS A 85 -12.58 18.31 -11.30
CA HIS A 85 -11.44 18.68 -12.12
C HIS A 85 -11.56 20.10 -12.68
N TRP A 86 -11.45 21.09 -11.77
CA TRP A 86 -11.45 22.52 -12.12
C TRP A 86 -10.26 22.92 -13.02
N GLU A 87 -9.23 22.07 -13.11
CA GLU A 87 -8.09 22.25 -14.02
C GLU A 87 -8.44 22.02 -15.50
N ASN A 88 -9.57 21.35 -15.81
CA ASN A 88 -10.01 21.07 -17.18
C ASN A 88 -10.78 22.24 -17.86
N VAL A 89 -11.06 23.35 -17.17
CA VAL A 89 -12.11 24.30 -17.60
C VAL A 89 -11.71 25.77 -17.51
N GLU A 90 -12.22 26.58 -18.43
CA GLU A 90 -12.07 28.04 -18.38
C GLU A 90 -13.37 28.73 -17.87
N PRO A 91 -13.40 29.29 -16.63
CA PRO A 91 -14.61 29.81 -15.98
C PRO A 91 -15.40 30.89 -16.73
N HIS A 92 -14.79 31.55 -17.71
CA HIS A 92 -15.45 32.56 -18.53
C HIS A 92 -16.25 31.99 -19.70
N ARG A 93 -16.06 30.70 -20.04
CA ARG A 93 -16.74 30.03 -21.15
C ARG A 93 -17.96 29.22 -20.76
N TRP A 94 -18.15 28.92 -19.47
CA TRP A 94 -19.36 28.23 -18.96
C TRP A 94 -20.70 28.81 -19.44
N PRO A 95 -20.87 30.13 -19.69
CA PRO A 95 -22.13 30.65 -20.25
C PRO A 95 -22.40 30.27 -21.72
N THR A 96 -21.37 29.89 -22.49
CA THR A 96 -21.44 29.74 -23.96
C THR A 96 -21.06 28.35 -24.46
N GLU A 97 -20.07 27.69 -23.85
CA GLU A 97 -19.57 26.37 -24.28
C GLU A 97 -20.05 25.27 -23.33
N LYS A 98 -20.96 24.40 -23.78
CA LYS A 98 -21.55 23.34 -22.93
C LYS A 98 -20.52 22.32 -22.43
N TRP A 99 -19.53 21.98 -23.25
CA TRP A 99 -18.48 21.04 -22.90
C TRP A 99 -17.51 21.60 -21.85
N GLU A 100 -17.32 22.92 -21.76
CA GLU A 100 -16.60 23.57 -20.64
C GLU A 100 -17.32 23.40 -19.29
N VAL A 101 -18.62 23.08 -19.29
CA VAL A 101 -19.37 22.72 -18.08
C VAL A 101 -19.31 21.21 -17.81
N ALA A 102 -19.32 20.37 -18.85
CA ALA A 102 -19.20 18.92 -18.71
C ALA A 102 -17.81 18.48 -18.17
N LYS A 103 -16.74 19.16 -18.61
CA LYS A 103 -15.34 18.84 -18.29
C LYS A 103 -14.98 18.82 -16.80
N VAL A 104 -15.74 19.45 -15.91
CA VAL A 104 -15.50 19.40 -14.44
C VAL A 104 -15.77 18.03 -13.82
N TYR A 105 -16.55 17.20 -14.52
CA TYR A 105 -16.95 15.84 -14.12
C TYR A 105 -16.10 14.76 -14.78
N MET A 106 -15.26 15.13 -15.73
CA MET A 106 -14.37 14.22 -16.46
C MET A 106 -13.02 14.10 -15.75
N PRO A 107 -12.23 13.03 -15.97
CA PRO A 107 -10.86 12.90 -15.45
C PRO A 107 -9.93 14.06 -15.89
N ARG A 108 -8.69 14.08 -15.40
CA ARG A 108 -7.67 15.07 -15.83
C ARG A 108 -7.34 15.00 -17.32
N GLY A 109 -6.65 16.01 -17.84
CA GLY A 109 -6.14 16.08 -19.22
C GLY A 109 -7.12 16.65 -20.25
N GLN A 110 -8.36 16.98 -19.86
CA GLN A 110 -9.42 17.35 -20.83
C GLN A 110 -9.42 18.84 -21.23
N SER A 111 -8.47 19.64 -20.73
CA SER A 111 -8.48 21.11 -20.83
C SER A 111 -8.59 21.65 -22.26
N GLY A 112 -7.94 21.01 -23.23
CA GLY A 112 -7.98 21.41 -24.65
C GLY A 112 -9.30 21.12 -25.38
N HIS A 113 -10.09 20.15 -24.90
CA HIS A 113 -11.23 19.59 -25.62
C HIS A 113 -12.50 20.46 -25.53
N ARG A 114 -13.30 20.47 -26.60
CA ARG A 114 -14.48 21.33 -26.80
C ARG A 114 -15.68 20.67 -27.47
N ARG A 115 -15.54 19.48 -28.07
CA ARG A 115 -16.63 18.74 -28.76
C ARG A 115 -16.60 17.25 -28.42
N PHE A 116 -17.71 16.54 -28.64
CA PHE A 116 -17.83 15.10 -28.36
C PHE A 116 -16.68 14.26 -28.93
N GLU A 117 -16.27 14.52 -30.17
CA GLU A 117 -15.25 13.76 -30.90
C GLU A 117 -13.86 13.79 -30.25
N GLU A 118 -13.58 14.79 -29.40
CA GLU A 118 -12.32 14.96 -28.66
C GLU A 118 -12.33 14.28 -27.29
N PHE A 119 -13.49 13.82 -26.80
CA PHE A 119 -13.62 13.11 -25.51
C PHE A 119 -13.68 11.60 -25.70
N ASP A 120 -12.88 10.84 -24.94
CA ASP A 120 -12.94 9.38 -24.92
C ASP A 120 -14.19 8.86 -24.17
N ILE A 121 -14.48 7.56 -24.31
CA ILE A 121 -15.65 6.95 -23.66
C ILE A 121 -15.60 7.06 -22.12
N ALA A 122 -14.41 7.01 -21.48
CA ALA A 122 -14.32 7.14 -20.03
C ALA A 122 -14.59 8.56 -19.55
N ALA A 123 -14.16 9.60 -20.28
CA ALA A 123 -14.55 10.98 -20.01
C ALA A 123 -16.08 11.17 -20.12
N ILE A 124 -16.69 10.68 -21.20
CA ILE A 124 -18.14 10.74 -21.41
C ILE A 124 -18.91 10.01 -20.28
N LEU A 125 -18.53 8.77 -19.96
CA LEU A 125 -19.22 8.00 -18.92
C LEU A 125 -19.00 8.56 -17.50
N ASN A 126 -17.84 9.17 -17.20
CA ASN A 126 -17.62 9.88 -15.94
C ASN A 126 -18.56 11.10 -15.81
N PHE A 127 -18.71 11.88 -16.88
CA PHE A 127 -19.65 13.00 -16.90
C PHE A 127 -21.10 12.54 -16.69
N MET A 128 -21.53 11.48 -17.39
CA MET A 128 -22.87 10.90 -17.21
C MET A 128 -23.08 10.36 -15.78
N ALA A 129 -22.07 9.69 -15.20
CA ALA A 129 -22.17 9.14 -13.85
C ALA A 129 -22.23 10.21 -12.75
N GLN A 130 -21.42 11.28 -12.85
CA GLN A 130 -21.30 12.31 -11.80
C GLN A 130 -22.30 13.46 -11.92
N CYS A 131 -22.97 13.66 -13.07
CA CYS A 131 -23.95 14.73 -13.26
C CYS A 131 -25.38 14.26 -12.94
N LYS A 132 -26.08 14.96 -12.03
CA LYS A 132 -27.48 14.65 -11.64
C LYS A 132 -28.44 14.63 -12.83
N HIS A 133 -28.17 15.41 -13.88
CA HIS A 133 -28.99 15.46 -15.10
C HIS A 133 -29.12 14.08 -15.77
N PHE A 134 -28.06 13.28 -15.76
CA PHE A 134 -28.04 11.97 -16.40
C PHE A 134 -28.54 10.84 -15.50
N LYS A 135 -28.69 11.06 -14.18
CA LYS A 135 -29.13 10.03 -13.21
C LYS A 135 -30.54 9.46 -13.49
N LYS A 136 -31.37 10.15 -14.29
CA LYS A 136 -32.65 9.63 -14.81
C LYS A 136 -32.50 8.52 -15.85
N PHE A 137 -31.30 8.34 -16.41
CA PHE A 137 -31.00 7.42 -17.53
C PHE A 137 -30.13 6.22 -17.14
N HIS A 138 -29.66 6.15 -15.89
CA HIS A 138 -28.81 5.04 -15.43
C HIS A 138 -29.03 4.72 -13.96
N GLN A 139 -28.79 3.45 -13.62
CA GLN A 139 -28.86 2.92 -12.25
C GLN A 139 -27.73 1.90 -12.05
N GLY A 140 -27.27 1.74 -10.80
CA GLY A 140 -26.19 0.81 -10.46
C GLY A 140 -24.79 1.26 -10.91
N GLN A 141 -23.87 0.31 -11.04
CA GLN A 141 -22.43 0.55 -11.27
C GLN A 141 -21.96 0.24 -12.70
N LEU A 142 -22.87 0.03 -13.67
CA LEU A 142 -22.52 -0.40 -15.03
C LEU A 142 -21.57 0.56 -15.76
N MET A 143 -21.75 1.88 -15.61
CA MET A 143 -20.82 2.87 -16.16
C MET A 143 -19.40 2.69 -15.60
N THR A 144 -19.26 2.45 -14.29
CA THR A 144 -17.96 2.17 -13.66
C THR A 144 -17.33 0.89 -14.20
N LYS A 145 -18.12 -0.17 -14.43
CA LYS A 145 -17.60 -1.42 -15.03
C LYS A 145 -17.07 -1.22 -16.46
N VAL A 146 -17.75 -0.40 -17.28
CA VAL A 146 -17.30 -0.06 -18.64
C VAL A 146 -16.08 0.88 -18.63
N ILE A 147 -16.01 1.83 -17.68
CA ILE A 147 -14.81 2.63 -17.45
C ILE A 147 -13.62 1.74 -17.05
N ASN A 148 -13.83 0.73 -16.20
CA ASN A 148 -12.78 -0.21 -15.80
C ASN A 148 -12.33 -1.11 -16.96
N LEU A 149 -13.22 -1.50 -17.89
CA LEU A 149 -12.82 -2.15 -19.14
C LEU A 149 -11.94 -1.23 -19.98
N ARG A 150 -12.39 0.01 -20.23
CA ARG A 150 -11.60 1.02 -20.96
C ARG A 150 -10.22 1.17 -20.34
N ASN A 151 -10.13 1.28 -19.02
CA ASN A 151 -8.84 1.38 -18.33
C ASN A 151 -8.01 0.11 -18.54
N THR A 152 -8.59 -1.09 -18.46
CA THR A 152 -7.86 -2.35 -18.71
C THR A 152 -7.30 -2.42 -20.15
N VAL A 153 -8.06 -1.93 -21.14
CA VAL A 153 -7.61 -1.83 -22.55
C VAL A 153 -6.52 -0.78 -22.70
N MET A 154 -6.77 0.44 -22.19
CA MET A 154 -5.89 1.59 -22.34
C MET A 154 -4.64 1.55 -21.46
N HIS A 155 -4.56 0.67 -20.46
CA HIS A 155 -3.37 0.41 -19.64
C HIS A 155 -2.63 -0.89 -20.00
N SER A 156 -3.08 -1.66 -20.99
CA SER A 156 -2.30 -2.80 -21.49
C SER A 156 -1.02 -2.29 -22.19
N PRO A 157 0.19 -2.78 -21.83
CA PRO A 157 1.45 -2.35 -22.46
C PRO A 157 1.74 -3.14 -23.75
N GLU A 158 1.39 -4.43 -23.80
CA GLU A 158 1.61 -5.31 -24.95
C GLU A 158 0.38 -5.45 -25.87
N PHE A 159 -0.66 -4.63 -25.70
CA PHE A 159 -1.92 -4.73 -26.47
C PHE A 159 -2.60 -6.10 -26.33
N ARG A 160 -2.41 -6.74 -25.17
CA ARG A 160 -2.93 -8.07 -24.86
C ARG A 160 -4.03 -7.99 -23.81
N LEU A 161 -5.06 -8.81 -24.00
CA LEU A 161 -6.16 -8.99 -23.05
C LEU A 161 -6.60 -10.46 -23.06
N ASN A 162 -6.79 -11.09 -21.90
CA ASN A 162 -7.27 -12.47 -21.87
C ASN A 162 -8.76 -12.56 -22.27
N LYS A 163 -9.18 -13.74 -22.74
CA LYS A 163 -10.54 -14.00 -23.25
C LYS A 163 -11.63 -13.70 -22.23
N GLU A 164 -11.38 -13.98 -20.95
CA GLU A 164 -12.35 -13.75 -19.87
C GLU A 164 -12.59 -12.26 -19.60
N LYS A 165 -11.53 -11.45 -19.42
CA LYS A 165 -11.62 -10.00 -19.24
C LYS A 165 -12.27 -9.32 -20.44
N MET A 166 -11.98 -9.76 -21.67
CA MET A 166 -12.65 -9.31 -22.89
C MET A 166 -14.15 -9.61 -22.84
N SER A 167 -14.52 -10.86 -22.54
CA SER A 167 -15.92 -11.32 -22.56
C SER A 167 -16.75 -10.65 -21.46
N ASN A 168 -16.23 -10.60 -20.23
CA ASN A 168 -16.85 -9.90 -19.10
C ASN A 168 -16.96 -8.40 -19.38
N GLY A 169 -15.92 -7.79 -19.95
CA GLY A 169 -15.93 -6.39 -20.38
C GLY A 169 -17.06 -6.09 -21.36
N ARG A 170 -17.10 -6.84 -22.47
CA ARG A 170 -18.12 -6.68 -23.52
C ARG A 170 -19.54 -6.95 -23.03
N ASN A 171 -19.72 -7.89 -22.10
CA ASN A 171 -21.03 -8.09 -21.45
C ASN A 171 -21.47 -6.83 -20.68
N ASN A 172 -20.57 -6.15 -19.97
CA ASN A 172 -20.90 -4.87 -19.32
C ASN A 172 -21.22 -3.74 -20.33
N VAL A 173 -20.59 -3.74 -21.52
CA VAL A 173 -20.93 -2.82 -22.61
C VAL A 173 -22.35 -3.07 -23.12
N LEU A 174 -22.73 -4.34 -23.35
CA LEU A 174 -24.07 -4.72 -23.81
C LEU A 174 -25.15 -4.41 -22.75
N LEU A 175 -24.91 -4.72 -21.47
CA LEU A 175 -25.82 -4.38 -20.37
C LEU A 175 -26.00 -2.85 -20.21
N LEU A 176 -24.96 -2.04 -20.50
CA LEU A 176 -25.08 -0.58 -20.53
C LEU A 176 -25.86 -0.09 -21.76
N ALA A 177 -25.71 -0.75 -22.91
CA ALA A 177 -26.49 -0.49 -24.12
C ALA A 177 -27.98 -0.88 -23.97
N GLU A 178 -28.28 -1.93 -23.21
CA GLU A 178 -29.65 -2.33 -22.84
C GLU A 178 -30.29 -1.28 -21.91
N LEU A 179 -29.60 -0.89 -20.85
CA LEU A 179 -30.05 0.15 -19.91
C LEU A 179 -30.34 1.49 -20.62
N LEU A 180 -29.42 1.95 -21.47
CA LEU A 180 -29.60 3.17 -22.27
C LEU A 180 -30.60 2.98 -23.42
N GLY A 181 -30.92 1.75 -23.81
CA GLY A 181 -31.92 1.39 -24.82
C GLY A 181 -33.33 1.88 -24.48
N THR A 182 -33.61 2.11 -23.19
CA THR A 182 -34.82 2.79 -22.69
C THR A 182 -35.00 4.21 -23.24
N CYS A 183 -33.90 4.86 -23.64
CA CYS A 183 -33.86 6.25 -24.09
C CYS A 183 -33.32 6.40 -25.52
N ILE A 184 -32.61 5.39 -26.03
CA ILE A 184 -32.04 5.31 -27.38
C ILE A 184 -32.60 4.02 -28.03
N PRO A 185 -33.71 4.09 -28.79
CA PRO A 185 -34.36 2.90 -29.34
C PRO A 185 -33.40 2.03 -30.16
N LYS A 186 -33.49 0.71 -29.97
CA LYS A 186 -32.66 -0.34 -30.61
C LYS A 186 -31.16 -0.34 -30.29
N LEU A 187 -30.67 0.53 -29.39
CA LEU A 187 -29.25 0.65 -29.07
C LEU A 187 -28.54 -0.71 -28.81
N HIS A 188 -29.13 -1.56 -27.97
CA HIS A 188 -28.58 -2.89 -27.68
C HIS A 188 -28.54 -3.81 -28.92
N GLU A 189 -29.59 -3.80 -29.74
CA GLU A 189 -29.67 -4.61 -30.97
C GLU A 189 -28.55 -4.20 -31.94
N THR A 190 -28.42 -2.89 -32.20
CA THR A 190 -27.44 -2.35 -33.15
C THR A 190 -26.00 -2.55 -32.67
N ILE A 191 -25.71 -2.28 -31.38
CA ILE A 191 -24.38 -2.52 -30.81
C ILE A 191 -24.06 -4.03 -30.77
N SER A 192 -25.01 -4.89 -30.39
CA SER A 192 -24.79 -6.33 -30.40
C SER A 192 -24.48 -6.86 -31.80
N GLU A 193 -25.09 -6.28 -32.83
CA GLU A 193 -24.89 -6.68 -34.22
C GLU A 193 -23.56 -6.17 -34.80
N GLU A 194 -23.20 -4.89 -34.61
CA GLU A 194 -21.91 -4.39 -35.11
C GLU A 194 -20.71 -5.12 -34.50
N ILE A 195 -20.71 -5.42 -33.19
CA ILE A 195 -19.56 -6.13 -32.59
C ILE A 195 -19.50 -7.59 -33.08
N LYS A 196 -20.63 -8.25 -33.40
CA LYS A 196 -20.63 -9.59 -34.05
C LYS A 196 -20.06 -9.54 -35.46
N GLN A 197 -20.41 -8.52 -36.24
CA GLN A 197 -19.87 -8.31 -37.57
C GLN A 197 -18.36 -8.07 -37.50
N PHE A 198 -17.90 -7.25 -36.54
CA PHE A 198 -16.48 -7.04 -36.28
C PHE A 198 -15.73 -8.33 -35.88
N ASP A 199 -16.27 -9.13 -34.95
CA ASP A 199 -15.69 -10.45 -34.61
C ASP A 199 -15.56 -11.32 -35.87
N THR A 200 -16.62 -11.37 -36.68
CA THR A 200 -16.69 -12.23 -37.86
C THR A 200 -15.63 -11.87 -38.88
N VAL A 201 -15.36 -10.57 -39.09
CA VAL A 201 -14.29 -10.10 -39.97
C VAL A 201 -12.91 -10.38 -39.37
N LEU A 202 -12.71 -10.14 -38.06
CA LEU A 202 -11.43 -10.34 -37.37
C LEU A 202 -11.03 -11.83 -37.25
N GLU A 203 -11.98 -12.73 -37.00
CA GLU A 203 -11.70 -14.18 -36.92
C GLU A 203 -11.45 -14.81 -38.27
N ASN A 204 -12.15 -14.36 -39.32
CA ASN A 204 -11.99 -14.89 -40.67
C ASN A 204 -10.88 -14.19 -41.47
N TYR A 205 -10.15 -13.23 -40.88
CA TYR A 205 -9.18 -12.38 -41.61
C TYR A 205 -8.10 -13.23 -42.33
N PRO A 206 -8.15 -13.33 -43.67
CA PRO A 206 -7.13 -14.05 -44.40
C PRO A 206 -5.93 -13.12 -44.58
N GLY A 207 -4.74 -13.57 -44.16
CA GLY A 207 -3.48 -12.81 -44.32
C GLY A 207 -3.04 -12.55 -45.76
N GLN A 208 -3.90 -12.79 -46.76
CA GLN A 208 -3.69 -12.52 -48.19
C GLN A 208 -4.95 -11.91 -48.81
N VAL A 209 -4.79 -10.75 -49.46
CA VAL A 209 -5.89 -9.83 -49.83
C VAL A 209 -6.49 -10.19 -51.21
N SER A 210 -7.04 -11.41 -51.31
CA SER A 210 -7.27 -12.09 -52.60
C SER A 210 -8.74 -12.17 -53.10
N GLN A 211 -9.72 -11.59 -52.41
CA GLN A 211 -11.13 -11.55 -52.87
C GLN A 211 -11.76 -10.16 -52.77
N VAL A 212 -12.63 -9.81 -53.71
CA VAL A 212 -13.10 -8.42 -53.94
C VAL A 212 -14.06 -7.92 -52.86
N ASN A 213 -15.00 -8.74 -52.38
CA ASN A 213 -15.91 -8.32 -51.30
C ASN A 213 -15.18 -8.17 -49.96
N PHE A 214 -14.35 -9.17 -49.60
CA PHE A 214 -13.55 -9.18 -48.37
C PHE A 214 -12.59 -7.99 -48.24
N LYS A 215 -12.14 -7.37 -49.36
CA LYS A 215 -11.31 -6.16 -49.33
C LYS A 215 -11.95 -5.02 -48.52
N THR A 216 -13.24 -4.78 -48.67
CA THR A 216 -13.92 -3.64 -48.02
C THR A 216 -14.05 -3.82 -46.51
N GLU A 217 -14.27 -5.06 -46.07
CA GLU A 217 -14.41 -5.38 -44.64
C GLU A 217 -13.05 -5.47 -43.95
N ASN A 218 -12.06 -6.06 -44.61
CA ASN A 218 -10.67 -6.07 -44.14
C ASN A 218 -10.08 -4.65 -44.03
N LEU A 219 -10.40 -3.74 -44.96
CA LEU A 219 -9.99 -2.33 -44.85
C LEU A 219 -10.60 -1.65 -43.62
N LYS A 220 -11.91 -1.85 -43.36
CA LYS A 220 -12.56 -1.35 -42.13
C LYS A 220 -11.90 -1.90 -40.86
N LEU A 221 -11.51 -3.18 -40.83
CA LEU A 221 -10.80 -3.76 -39.69
C LEU A 221 -9.46 -3.05 -39.42
N LEU A 222 -8.68 -2.79 -40.48
CA LEU A 222 -7.40 -2.07 -40.37
C LEU A 222 -7.60 -0.60 -39.97
N GLU A 223 -8.64 0.08 -40.47
CA GLU A 223 -9.02 1.43 -40.04
C GLU A 223 -9.38 1.47 -38.54
N ARG A 224 -10.09 0.45 -38.03
CA ARG A 224 -10.43 0.34 -36.60
C ARG A 224 -9.23 0.04 -35.73
N GLU A 225 -8.35 -0.85 -36.16
CA GLU A 225 -7.08 -1.12 -35.49
C GLU A 225 -6.24 0.16 -35.36
N GLN A 226 -6.05 0.89 -36.46
CA GLN A 226 -5.32 2.17 -36.46
C GLN A 226 -5.99 3.21 -35.55
N GLN A 227 -7.33 3.30 -35.55
CA GLN A 227 -8.05 4.23 -34.66
C GLN A 227 -7.92 3.85 -33.17
N ALA A 228 -8.00 2.55 -32.82
CA ALA A 228 -7.81 2.08 -31.44
C ALA A 228 -6.38 2.35 -30.92
N LEU A 229 -5.37 2.11 -31.76
CA LEU A 229 -3.98 2.40 -31.44
C LEU A 229 -3.72 3.90 -31.33
N LYS A 230 -4.30 4.71 -32.23
CA LYS A 230 -4.28 6.18 -32.14
C LYS A 230 -4.90 6.68 -30.83
N GLU A 231 -6.04 6.16 -30.40
CA GLU A 231 -6.65 6.54 -29.12
C GLU A 231 -5.75 6.19 -27.92
N LYS A 232 -5.03 5.06 -27.95
CA LYS A 232 -4.00 4.73 -26.96
C LYS A 232 -2.79 5.69 -27.02
N ILE A 233 -2.31 6.09 -28.21
CA ILE A 233 -1.22 7.08 -28.34
C ILE A 233 -1.65 8.44 -27.79
N GLU A 234 -2.86 8.90 -28.12
CA GLU A 234 -3.41 10.16 -27.64
C GLU A 234 -3.67 10.13 -26.11
N PHE A 235 -4.06 8.99 -25.56
CA PHE A 235 -4.17 8.76 -24.11
C PHE A 235 -2.80 8.83 -23.40
N LEU A 236 -1.76 8.19 -23.96
CA LEU A 236 -0.40 8.25 -23.42
C LEU A 236 0.14 9.69 -23.44
N ALA A 237 -0.04 10.41 -24.55
CA ALA A 237 0.34 11.82 -24.67
C ALA A 237 -0.35 12.70 -23.61
N GLN A 238 -1.67 12.55 -23.43
CA GLN A 238 -2.43 13.29 -22.41
C GLN A 238 -1.98 13.02 -20.96
N ARG A 239 -1.45 11.81 -20.67
CA ARG A 239 -0.88 11.48 -19.35
C ARG A 239 0.55 11.99 -19.18
N TYR A 240 1.34 12.02 -20.25
CA TYR A 240 2.70 12.57 -20.25
C TYR A 240 2.68 14.11 -20.05
N ASP A 241 1.75 14.81 -20.72
CA ASP A 241 1.46 16.24 -20.54
C ASP A 241 0.94 16.62 -19.12
N ALA A 242 0.66 15.63 -18.26
CA ALA A 242 -0.01 15.80 -16.96
C ALA A 242 0.84 15.38 -15.75
N ASP A 243 2.17 15.35 -15.90
CA ASP A 243 3.16 14.96 -14.89
C ASP A 243 2.99 13.53 -14.31
N GLN A 244 2.24 12.64 -14.97
CA GLN A 244 2.03 11.25 -14.53
C GLN A 244 3.13 10.28 -15.01
N GLN A 245 4.36 10.80 -15.20
CA GLN A 245 5.43 10.15 -15.95
C GLN A 245 5.88 8.79 -15.40
N ILE A 246 5.98 8.65 -14.07
CA ILE A 246 6.45 7.41 -13.42
C ILE A 246 5.52 6.23 -13.76
N GLU A 247 4.21 6.49 -13.79
CA GLU A 247 3.13 5.49 -13.94
C GLU A 247 2.86 5.13 -15.42
N ILE A 248 3.65 5.62 -16.40
CA ILE A 248 3.42 5.36 -17.85
C ILE A 248 4.64 4.88 -18.65
N LYS A 249 5.82 4.73 -18.02
CA LYS A 249 7.05 4.33 -18.73
C LYS A 249 6.93 2.95 -19.38
N GLU A 250 6.34 1.97 -18.69
CA GLU A 250 6.15 0.62 -19.22
C GLU A 250 5.20 0.57 -20.42
N GLU A 251 4.07 1.29 -20.34
CA GLU A 251 3.10 1.36 -21.43
C GLU A 251 3.63 2.05 -22.68
N LEU A 252 4.42 3.11 -22.49
CA LEU A 252 5.05 3.84 -23.59
C LEU A 252 6.17 3.02 -24.24
N GLN A 253 6.94 2.25 -23.46
CA GLN A 253 7.92 1.32 -24.01
C GLN A 253 7.25 0.14 -24.73
N GLY A 254 6.15 -0.40 -24.17
CA GLY A 254 5.33 -1.42 -24.82
C GLY A 254 4.75 -0.97 -26.16
N MET A 255 4.21 0.26 -26.22
CA MET A 255 3.78 0.92 -27.46
C MET A 255 4.91 0.99 -28.50
N LYS A 256 6.10 1.46 -28.12
CA LYS A 256 7.26 1.55 -29.03
C LYS A 256 7.66 0.17 -29.54
N ASN A 257 7.87 -0.79 -28.63
CA ASN A 257 8.23 -2.18 -28.96
C ASN A 257 7.22 -2.85 -29.92
N PHE A 258 5.92 -2.61 -29.75
CA PHE A 258 4.86 -3.18 -30.58
C PHE A 258 4.83 -2.57 -31.99
N LEU A 259 5.01 -1.25 -32.11
CA LEU A 259 5.04 -0.56 -33.41
C LEU A 259 6.32 -0.88 -34.20
N ASP A 260 7.47 -1.01 -33.53
CA ASP A 260 8.72 -1.44 -34.18
C ASP A 260 8.62 -2.85 -34.82
N GLN A 261 7.80 -3.72 -34.22
CA GLN A 261 7.46 -5.04 -34.75
C GLN A 261 6.42 -4.98 -35.89
N ASN A 262 5.52 -3.99 -35.88
CA ASN A 262 4.41 -3.83 -36.84
C ASN A 262 4.61 -2.58 -37.72
N LYS A 263 5.53 -2.69 -38.69
CA LYS A 263 6.00 -1.55 -39.50
C LYS A 263 4.89 -0.84 -40.30
N ASP A 264 3.83 -1.54 -40.67
CA ASP A 264 2.65 -0.99 -41.33
C ASP A 264 1.84 -0.06 -40.40
N LEU A 265 1.77 -0.40 -39.11
CA LEU A 265 1.18 0.45 -38.07
C LEU A 265 2.10 1.64 -37.73
N LEU A 266 3.42 1.42 -37.66
CA LEU A 266 4.39 2.49 -37.45
C LEU A 266 4.41 3.53 -38.59
N GLU A 267 4.24 3.09 -39.85
CA GLU A 267 4.16 3.98 -41.01
C GLU A 267 2.86 4.77 -41.04
N SER A 268 1.72 4.13 -40.77
CA SER A 268 0.39 4.79 -40.77
C SER A 268 0.15 5.70 -39.56
N LEU A 269 0.68 5.36 -38.38
CA LEU A 269 0.54 6.14 -37.14
C LEU A 269 1.72 7.09 -36.87
N ARG A 270 2.62 7.27 -37.85
CA ARG A 270 3.84 8.07 -37.70
C ARG A 270 3.62 9.51 -37.19
N PRO A 271 2.58 10.26 -37.61
CA PRO A 271 2.33 11.60 -37.08
C PRO A 271 2.01 11.60 -35.56
N GLN A 272 1.29 10.59 -35.08
CA GLN A 272 0.92 10.43 -33.69
C GLN A 272 2.12 10.01 -32.84
N VAL A 273 2.93 9.07 -33.35
CA VAL A 273 4.18 8.61 -32.71
C VAL A 273 5.19 9.76 -32.60
N ASN A 274 5.36 10.56 -33.66
CA ASN A 274 6.22 11.74 -33.63
C ASN A 274 5.78 12.73 -32.54
N ARG A 275 4.48 13.06 -32.47
CA ARG A 275 3.95 13.95 -31.42
C ARG A 275 4.19 13.40 -29.99
N LEU A 276 4.07 12.09 -29.78
CA LEU A 276 4.37 11.48 -28.48
C LEU A 276 5.86 11.61 -28.12
N ASN A 277 6.76 11.42 -29.10
CA ASN A 277 8.19 11.63 -28.91
C ASN A 277 8.54 13.11 -28.66
N GLU A 278 7.92 14.06 -29.38
CA GLU A 278 8.10 15.51 -29.17
C GLU A 278 7.71 15.95 -27.74
N ILE A 279 6.63 15.37 -27.20
CA ILE A 279 6.20 15.59 -25.81
C ILE A 279 7.23 14.99 -24.84
N GLN A 280 7.66 13.74 -25.06
CA GLN A 280 8.68 13.08 -24.23
C GLN A 280 10.00 13.89 -24.20
N GLU A 281 10.56 14.24 -25.36
CA GLU A 281 11.80 15.04 -25.46
C GLU A 281 11.66 16.41 -24.79
N THR A 282 10.50 17.04 -24.88
CA THR A 282 10.21 18.32 -24.23
C THR A 282 10.22 18.19 -22.70
N VAL A 283 9.66 17.10 -22.17
CA VAL A 283 9.56 16.86 -20.72
C VAL A 283 10.89 16.39 -20.14
N GLU A 284 11.60 15.46 -20.77
CA GLU A 284 12.97 15.05 -20.37
C GLU A 284 13.93 16.25 -20.32
N LYS A 285 13.78 17.17 -21.27
CA LYS A 285 14.50 18.45 -21.30
C LYS A 285 14.10 19.40 -20.17
N HIS A 286 12.82 19.41 -19.74
CA HIS A 286 12.39 20.16 -18.57
C HIS A 286 12.93 19.55 -17.27
N GLU A 287 12.97 18.22 -17.14
CA GLU A 287 13.60 17.54 -15.98
C GLU A 287 15.08 17.90 -15.89
N PHE A 288 15.84 17.80 -16.98
CA PHE A 288 17.25 18.23 -17.01
C PHE A 288 17.44 19.73 -16.66
N GLN A 289 16.49 20.59 -17.04
CA GLN A 289 16.50 22.00 -16.66
C GLN A 289 16.18 22.21 -15.17
N LEU A 290 15.25 21.43 -14.60
CA LEU A 290 14.95 21.44 -13.16
C LEU A 290 16.14 20.94 -12.35
N ASP A 291 16.80 19.87 -12.77
CA ASP A 291 18.03 19.37 -12.12
C ASP A 291 19.18 20.39 -12.19
N ASN A 292 19.37 21.04 -13.34
CA ASN A 292 20.33 22.13 -13.47
C ASN A 292 19.97 23.30 -12.54
N LEU A 293 18.68 23.66 -12.44
CA LEU A 293 18.21 24.72 -11.54
C LEU A 293 18.38 24.35 -10.07
N ASN A 294 18.06 23.11 -9.67
CA ASN A 294 18.26 22.57 -8.33
C ASN A 294 19.75 22.53 -7.95
N ASN A 295 20.62 22.09 -8.86
CA ASN A 295 22.07 22.14 -8.67
C ASN A 295 22.58 23.59 -8.55
N ARG A 296 22.02 24.54 -9.31
CA ARG A 296 22.34 25.97 -9.19
C ARG A 296 21.83 26.57 -7.88
N VAL A 297 20.64 26.22 -7.41
CA VAL A 297 20.12 26.62 -6.10
C VAL A 297 20.99 26.06 -4.98
N GLY A 298 21.26 24.75 -4.98
CA GLY A 298 22.17 24.13 -4.00
C GLY A 298 23.61 24.65 -4.06
N ASN A 299 24.08 25.14 -5.21
CA ASN A 299 25.37 25.82 -5.31
C ASN A 299 25.31 27.28 -4.85
N LEU A 300 24.19 27.99 -5.00
CA LEU A 300 23.97 29.31 -4.39
C LEU A 300 23.87 29.21 -2.86
N GLU A 301 23.21 28.17 -2.34
CA GLU A 301 23.16 27.84 -0.91
C GLU A 301 24.57 27.55 -0.34
N LYS A 302 25.39 26.79 -1.07
CA LYS A 302 26.82 26.60 -0.74
C LYS A 302 27.62 27.92 -0.79
N VAL A 303 27.37 28.78 -1.78
CA VAL A 303 28.04 30.10 -1.89
C VAL A 303 27.59 31.07 -0.78
N THR A 304 26.41 30.89 -0.19
CA THR A 304 26.05 31.61 1.05
C THR A 304 26.76 31.10 2.31
N HIS A 305 27.37 29.90 2.29
CA HIS A 305 28.28 29.43 3.33
C HIS A 305 29.73 29.88 3.06
N ASP A 306 29.93 31.19 3.21
CA ASP A 306 31.26 31.81 3.36
C ASP A 306 31.95 31.24 4.62
N PRO A 307 33.07 30.51 4.50
CA PRO A 307 33.65 29.72 5.60
C PRO A 307 34.17 30.54 6.79
N MET A 308 34.16 31.88 6.71
CA MET A 308 34.55 32.76 7.80
C MET A 308 33.47 32.90 8.90
N PHE A 309 32.20 32.53 8.66
CA PHE A 309 31.10 32.72 9.62
C PHE A 309 30.02 31.61 9.57
N SER A 310 30.14 30.56 10.38
CA SER A 310 29.10 29.54 10.55
C SER A 310 28.06 29.87 11.64
N ASP A 311 26.79 29.84 11.25
CA ASP A 311 25.60 29.46 12.04
C ASP A 311 25.49 29.89 13.53
N ASP A 312 25.65 31.18 13.84
CA ASP A 312 24.81 31.84 14.85
C ASP A 312 24.63 33.36 14.58
N PRO A 313 23.53 33.78 13.90
CA PRO A 313 23.34 35.17 13.44
C PRO A 313 23.09 36.25 14.52
N LEU A 314 23.36 36.01 15.81
CA LEU A 314 23.10 36.97 16.90
C LEU A 314 24.21 37.17 17.96
N LYS A 315 25.19 36.27 18.11
CA LYS A 315 26.05 36.23 19.31
C LYS A 315 26.81 37.54 19.65
N PHE A 316 27.61 38.11 18.74
CA PHE A 316 28.57 39.17 19.11
C PHE A 316 27.91 40.48 19.55
N LYS A 317 26.89 40.98 18.83
CA LYS A 317 26.16 42.21 19.20
C LYS A 317 25.51 42.09 20.58
N ASN A 318 24.86 40.96 20.86
CA ASN A 318 24.21 40.73 22.16
C ASN A 318 25.25 40.62 23.27
N HIS A 319 26.33 39.86 23.05
CA HIS A 319 27.40 39.71 24.05
C HIS A 319 28.08 41.03 24.41
N LEU A 320 28.30 41.93 23.44
CA LEU A 320 28.88 43.25 23.71
C LEU A 320 27.94 44.13 24.56
N ILE A 321 26.63 44.06 24.33
CA ILE A 321 25.62 44.74 25.16
C ILE A 321 25.57 44.14 26.57
N GLU A 322 25.67 42.81 26.70
CA GLU A 322 25.73 42.13 28.00
C GLU A 322 26.99 42.48 28.80
N GLN A 323 28.16 42.50 28.18
CA GLN A 323 29.43 42.85 28.84
C GLN A 323 29.45 44.31 29.29
N ALA A 324 28.91 45.23 28.49
CA ALA A 324 28.71 46.63 28.86
C ALA A 324 27.72 46.75 30.04
N ARG A 325 26.58 46.05 30.01
CA ARG A 325 25.60 46.04 31.09
C ARG A 325 26.16 45.48 32.39
N LYS A 326 26.95 44.40 32.34
CA LYS A 326 27.66 43.84 33.51
C LYS A 326 28.59 44.86 34.17
N ARG A 327 29.29 45.68 33.37
CA ARG A 327 30.24 46.72 33.83
C ARG A 327 29.59 48.10 34.07
N LYS A 328 28.25 48.20 34.01
CA LYS A 328 27.47 49.45 34.14
C LYS A 328 27.89 50.56 33.16
N TRP A 329 28.42 50.19 31.99
CA TRP A 329 28.76 51.13 30.93
C TRP A 329 27.49 51.64 30.21
N PRO A 330 27.56 52.81 29.55
CA PRO A 330 26.53 53.24 28.60
C PRO A 330 26.28 52.17 27.52
N GLU A 331 25.03 52.04 27.08
CA GLU A 331 24.63 50.99 26.13
C GLU A 331 25.35 51.15 24.77
N PRO A 332 25.92 50.08 24.19
CA PRO A 332 26.61 50.12 22.90
C PRO A 332 25.81 50.74 21.75
N LEU A 333 26.19 51.94 21.32
CA LEU A 333 25.53 52.66 20.23
C LEU A 333 26.04 52.18 18.87
N PHE A 334 25.21 51.44 18.14
CA PHE A 334 25.50 50.97 16.79
C PHE A 334 25.04 51.95 15.71
N THR A 335 25.87 52.16 14.69
CA THR A 335 25.58 52.98 13.51
C THR A 335 26.16 52.32 12.25
N GLU A 336 25.86 52.84 11.06
CA GLU A 336 26.45 52.36 9.81
C GLU A 336 26.75 53.51 8.83
N GLU A 337 27.76 53.28 7.98
CA GLU A 337 28.00 54.05 6.75
C GLU A 337 27.50 53.26 5.54
N LEU A 338 26.99 53.96 4.53
CA LEU A 338 26.86 53.40 3.18
C LEU A 338 28.23 53.48 2.50
N ASP A 339 28.69 52.32 2.01
CA ASP A 339 29.88 52.17 1.17
C ASP A 339 29.41 51.66 -0.21
N ALA A 340 30.20 51.80 -1.27
CA ALA A 340 29.75 51.61 -2.65
C ALA A 340 29.15 50.21 -2.93
N ASN A 341 29.54 49.20 -2.14
CA ASN A 341 29.09 47.81 -2.25
C ASN A 341 28.32 47.30 -1.01
N GLY A 342 27.88 48.18 -0.10
CA GLY A 342 27.09 47.75 1.08
C GLY A 342 27.18 48.68 2.30
N TYR A 343 27.28 48.09 3.49
CA TYR A 343 27.24 48.78 4.77
C TYR A 343 28.50 48.50 5.60
N ARG A 344 29.14 49.56 6.12
CA ARG A 344 30.24 49.46 7.08
C ARG A 344 29.72 49.78 8.46
N GLY A 345 29.94 48.87 9.42
CA GLY A 345 29.41 49.03 10.78
C GLY A 345 30.27 49.94 11.64
N ARG A 346 29.65 50.70 12.55
CA ARG A 346 30.34 51.34 13.69
C ARG A 346 29.64 51.01 15.01
N VAL A 347 30.40 50.94 16.09
CA VAL A 347 29.85 50.88 17.46
C VAL A 347 30.66 51.76 18.41
N VAL A 348 29.96 52.45 19.32
CA VAL A 348 30.58 53.18 20.43
C VAL A 348 30.33 52.43 21.74
N VAL A 349 31.39 52.05 22.44
CA VAL A 349 31.33 51.34 23.74
C VAL A 349 32.37 51.92 24.68
N ASN A 350 32.00 52.20 25.93
CA ASN A 350 32.87 52.80 26.94
C ASN A 350 33.62 54.06 26.44
N GLY A 351 32.95 54.89 25.64
CA GLY A 351 33.52 56.09 25.01
C GLY A 351 34.43 55.84 23.79
N ARG A 352 34.78 54.59 23.47
CA ARG A 352 35.61 54.23 22.31
C ARG A 352 34.76 53.88 21.10
N THR A 353 35.17 54.35 19.92
CA THR A 353 34.50 54.05 18.65
C THR A 353 35.27 53.00 17.87
N PHE A 354 34.60 51.92 17.48
CA PHE A 354 35.14 50.85 16.63
C PHE A 354 34.44 50.89 15.26
N THR A 355 35.16 50.53 14.19
CA THR A 355 34.67 50.53 12.81
C THR A 355 34.95 49.18 12.14
N GLY A 356 33.99 48.69 11.36
CA GLY A 356 34.10 47.46 10.58
C GLY A 356 35.17 47.57 9.49
N LEU A 357 35.95 46.50 9.33
CA LEU A 357 37.02 46.41 8.35
C LEU A 357 36.47 46.04 6.97
N GLN A 358 35.40 45.24 6.93
CA GLN A 358 34.74 44.78 5.71
C GLN A 358 33.52 45.65 5.35
N VAL A 359 33.05 45.51 4.11
CA VAL A 359 31.78 46.06 3.64
C VAL A 359 30.76 44.94 3.62
N CYS A 360 29.81 44.97 4.54
CA CYS A 360 28.81 43.92 4.70
C CYS A 360 27.59 44.17 3.81
N ASN A 361 27.07 43.13 3.16
CA ASN A 361 25.91 43.23 2.26
C ASN A 361 24.59 43.64 2.96
N ASN A 362 24.55 43.69 4.29
CA ASN A 362 23.44 44.23 5.06
C ASN A 362 23.90 44.78 6.43
N LYS A 363 23.13 45.72 6.98
CA LYS A 363 23.38 46.38 8.29
C LYS A 363 23.54 45.39 9.45
N ARG A 364 22.82 44.27 9.46
CA ARG A 364 22.87 43.27 10.54
C ARG A 364 24.22 42.55 10.58
N ARG A 365 24.78 42.16 9.43
CA ARG A 365 26.17 41.63 9.37
C ARG A 365 27.19 42.70 9.78
N ALA A 366 27.03 43.94 9.28
CA ALA A 366 27.92 45.06 9.61
C ALA A 366 27.99 45.32 11.13
N HIS A 367 26.86 45.25 11.84
CA HIS A 367 26.82 45.39 13.29
C HIS A 367 27.39 44.20 14.05
N GLN A 368 27.30 42.97 13.53
CA GLN A 368 27.92 41.78 14.16
C GLN A 368 29.44 41.78 14.00
N GLU A 369 29.94 42.16 12.82
CA GLU A 369 31.37 42.30 12.53
C GLU A 369 32.02 43.31 13.47
N VAL A 370 31.47 44.54 13.56
CA VAL A 370 32.04 45.58 14.42
C VAL A 370 31.85 45.29 15.91
N ALA A 371 30.81 44.53 16.29
CA ALA A 371 30.68 44.02 17.65
C ALA A 371 31.79 43.02 18.00
N LYS A 372 32.15 42.12 17.07
CA LYS A 372 33.29 41.21 17.25
C LYS A 372 34.60 41.98 17.40
N ILE A 373 34.86 42.97 16.53
CA ILE A 373 36.06 43.82 16.59
C ILE A 373 36.15 44.55 17.93
N ALA A 374 35.05 45.16 18.39
CA ALA A 374 34.99 45.81 19.70
C ALA A 374 35.23 44.83 20.86
N LEU A 375 34.64 43.63 20.81
CA LEU A 375 34.87 42.59 21.82
C LEU A 375 36.34 42.13 21.86
N GLU A 376 36.97 41.94 20.70
CA GLU A 376 38.37 41.49 20.61
C GLU A 376 39.36 42.56 21.06
N ASN A 377 39.07 43.85 20.82
CA ASN A 377 39.89 44.98 21.29
C ASN A 377 39.67 45.35 22.77
N LEU A 378 38.59 44.84 23.40
CA LEU A 378 38.28 45.07 24.81
C LEU A 378 38.56 43.84 25.70
N LYS A 379 39.23 42.79 25.16
CA LYS A 379 39.50 41.54 25.88
C LYS A 379 40.21 41.73 27.22
N SER A 380 41.27 42.53 27.30
CA SER A 380 41.95 42.81 28.57
C SER A 380 41.01 43.43 29.60
N GLU A 381 40.21 44.43 29.20
CA GLU A 381 39.17 45.06 30.04
C GLU A 381 37.99 44.11 30.38
N PHE A 382 37.96 42.92 29.80
CA PHE A 382 37.08 41.82 30.21
C PHE A 382 37.77 40.79 31.11
N GLU A 383 39.10 40.65 31.01
CA GLU A 383 39.95 39.69 31.72
C GLU A 383 40.51 40.25 33.06
N ASP A 384 40.52 41.58 33.24
CA ASP A 384 40.90 42.34 34.46
C ASP A 384 39.96 42.07 35.70
N THR A 385 39.52 40.84 35.91
CA THR A 385 38.73 40.42 37.09
C THR A 385 38.97 38.95 37.51
N GLU A 386 39.73 38.16 36.75
CA GLU A 386 40.02 36.74 37.07
C GLU A 386 41.53 36.40 36.96
N GLU A 387 42.36 37.01 37.82
CA GLU A 387 43.76 36.58 37.99
C GLU A 387 43.88 35.23 38.73
N ALA A 388 44.09 34.13 38.00
CA ALA A 388 44.78 32.94 38.51
C ALA A 388 45.34 32.02 37.40
N SER A 389 46.66 32.09 37.19
CA SER A 389 47.53 30.97 36.78
C SER A 389 47.41 30.33 35.37
N THR A 390 48.21 30.87 34.45
CA THR A 390 49.13 30.15 33.53
C THR A 390 48.61 29.18 32.44
N SER A 391 48.64 29.68 31.19
CA SER A 391 49.53 29.26 30.08
C SER A 391 50.20 27.85 30.10
N ALA A 392 50.43 27.15 28.98
CA ALA A 392 50.67 27.65 27.61
C ALA A 392 50.30 26.63 26.49
N SER A 393 50.45 27.08 25.23
CA SER A 393 50.11 26.36 23.99
C SER A 393 51.00 25.15 23.67
N LEU A 394 50.48 24.19 22.88
CA LEU A 394 50.91 24.01 21.49
C LEU A 394 50.04 23.06 20.65
N ILE A 395 50.25 23.10 19.34
CA ILE A 395 49.47 22.46 18.27
C ILE A 395 49.63 20.93 18.28
N SER A 396 48.53 20.20 18.07
CA SER A 396 48.56 18.84 17.52
C SER A 396 47.39 18.62 16.56
N SER A 397 47.67 18.00 15.41
CA SER A 397 46.70 17.78 14.33
C SER A 397 46.47 16.29 14.09
N THR A 398 45.48 15.70 14.76
CA THR A 398 45.12 14.28 14.61
C THR A 398 43.61 14.04 14.62
N SER A 399 43.16 13.19 13.69
CA SER A 399 41.92 12.41 13.66
C SER A 399 40.65 13.02 14.30
N SER A 400 39.76 13.56 13.47
CA SER A 400 38.39 13.89 13.87
C SER A 400 37.55 12.62 14.08
N THR A 401 37.47 12.13 15.32
CA THR A 401 36.42 11.19 15.73
C THR A 401 35.05 11.87 15.53
N SER A 402 34.18 11.26 14.72
CA SER A 402 32.89 11.86 14.35
C SER A 402 31.94 11.86 15.54
N SER A 403 31.69 13.03 16.14
CA SER A 403 30.66 13.18 17.17
C SER A 403 29.28 12.88 16.58
N LEU A 404 28.62 11.84 17.11
CA LEU A 404 27.26 11.49 16.70
C LEU A 404 26.25 12.42 17.38
N PHE A 405 25.26 12.85 16.61
CA PHE A 405 24.06 13.51 17.09
C PHE A 405 23.00 12.45 17.38
N TYR A 406 22.37 12.53 18.55
CA TYR A 406 21.29 11.62 18.93
C TYR A 406 19.95 12.36 18.85
N GLY A 407 18.99 11.76 18.14
CA GLY A 407 17.70 12.37 17.86
C GLY A 407 16.65 11.95 18.89
N THR A 408 15.84 12.90 19.34
CA THR A 408 14.70 12.67 20.22
C THR A 408 13.47 13.37 19.66
N VAL A 409 12.36 12.66 19.53
CA VAL A 409 11.05 13.23 19.19
C VAL A 409 10.08 13.05 20.34
N ALA A 410 9.53 14.16 20.83
CA ALA A 410 8.41 14.17 21.76
C ALA A 410 7.11 14.23 20.97
N VAL A 411 6.28 13.18 21.10
CA VAL A 411 4.97 13.07 20.45
C VAL A 411 3.90 13.26 21.52
N VAL A 412 3.23 14.41 21.46
CA VAL A 412 2.15 14.78 22.38
C VAL A 412 0.84 14.26 21.79
N LEU A 413 0.40 13.08 22.23
CA LEU A 413 -0.89 12.52 21.85
C LEU A 413 -2.03 13.35 22.46
N SER A 414 -2.91 13.87 21.61
CA SER A 414 -4.24 14.39 21.97
C SER A 414 -5.04 14.53 20.70
N LYS A 415 -6.25 13.98 20.62
CA LYS A 415 -7.33 14.31 21.56
C LYS A 415 -7.83 13.17 22.47
N GLU A 416 -7.61 11.91 22.09
CA GLU A 416 -8.32 10.76 22.70
C GLU A 416 -7.60 10.08 23.87
N VAL A 417 -6.40 10.57 24.24
CA VAL A 417 -5.61 10.09 25.41
C VAL A 417 -5.46 11.20 26.48
N CYS A 418 -6.42 12.12 26.49
CA CYS A 418 -6.70 12.95 27.67
C CYS A 418 -7.80 12.26 28.48
N SER A 419 -7.80 12.48 29.79
CA SER A 419 -8.94 12.11 30.63
C SER A 419 -10.14 13.02 30.40
N ASP A 420 -11.32 12.58 30.81
CA ASP A 420 -12.39 13.52 31.17
C ASP A 420 -11.98 14.35 32.41
N GLY A 421 -12.78 15.34 32.80
CA GLY A 421 -12.49 16.19 33.96
C GLY A 421 -13.05 15.60 35.27
N PHE A 422 -12.17 15.09 36.13
CA PHE A 422 -12.54 14.43 37.40
C PHE A 422 -12.24 15.27 38.63
N VAL A 423 -12.87 14.95 39.76
CA VAL A 423 -12.61 15.64 41.03
C VAL A 423 -11.26 15.24 41.62
N LYS A 424 -10.84 13.97 41.48
CA LYS A 424 -9.52 13.49 41.94
C LYS A 424 -8.52 13.33 40.79
N GLU A 425 -7.25 13.59 41.08
CA GLU A 425 -6.15 13.41 40.12
C GLU A 425 -5.92 11.94 39.74
N ASP A 426 -6.09 11.00 40.67
CA ASP A 426 -6.01 9.56 40.39
C ASP A 426 -7.10 9.07 39.43
N GLU A 427 -8.32 9.61 39.54
CA GLU A 427 -9.45 9.26 38.67
C GLU A 427 -9.21 9.79 37.24
N ALA A 428 -8.68 11.00 37.12
CA ALA A 428 -8.24 11.56 35.84
C ALA A 428 -7.10 10.72 35.23
N ARG A 429 -6.08 10.39 36.01
CA ARG A 429 -4.95 9.56 35.56
C ARG A 429 -5.41 8.17 35.11
N GLU A 430 -6.27 7.50 35.86
CA GLU A 430 -6.79 6.18 35.47
C GLU A 430 -7.71 6.26 34.24
N SER A 431 -8.50 7.32 34.07
CA SER A 431 -9.27 7.57 32.85
C SER A 431 -8.38 7.72 31.61
N ALA A 432 -7.26 8.45 31.70
CA ALA A 432 -6.32 8.60 30.59
C ALA A 432 -5.70 7.25 30.17
N TYR A 433 -5.32 6.40 31.14
CA TYR A 433 -4.83 5.05 30.87
C TYR A 433 -5.92 4.09 30.38
N THR A 434 -7.16 4.22 30.85
CA THR A 434 -8.31 3.46 30.34
C THR A 434 -8.58 3.78 28.87
N ASN A 435 -8.49 5.05 28.48
CA ASN A 435 -8.63 5.47 27.09
C ASN A 435 -7.47 4.93 26.22
N LEU A 436 -6.23 4.96 26.73
CA LEU A 436 -5.06 4.37 26.06
C LEU A 436 -5.17 2.84 25.91
N ALA A 437 -5.68 2.14 26.92
CA ALA A 437 -5.85 0.69 26.92
C ALA A 437 -6.78 0.23 25.78
N ARG A 438 -7.92 0.91 25.59
CA ARG A 438 -8.85 0.63 24.47
C ARG A 438 -8.20 0.77 23.10
N GLN A 439 -7.32 1.77 22.92
CA GLN A 439 -6.60 1.99 21.65
C GLN A 439 -5.56 0.88 21.37
N PHE A 440 -5.04 0.22 22.42
CA PHE A 440 -4.22 -0.99 22.29
C PHE A 440 -5.05 -2.30 22.28
N GLY A 441 -6.39 -2.23 22.25
CA GLY A 441 -7.28 -3.40 22.31
C GLY A 441 -7.32 -4.13 23.66
N LEU A 442 -6.80 -3.51 24.73
CA LEU A 442 -6.70 -4.08 26.07
C LEU A 442 -8.01 -3.80 26.84
N ASN A 443 -8.92 -4.78 26.83
CA ASN A 443 -10.33 -4.57 27.19
C ASN A 443 -10.70 -4.90 28.65
N ASP A 444 -9.85 -5.60 29.41
CA ASP A 444 -10.12 -6.00 30.80
C ASP A 444 -8.80 -6.06 31.61
N PRO A 445 -8.69 -5.35 32.75
CA PRO A 445 -7.54 -5.45 33.65
C PRO A 445 -7.68 -6.52 34.74
N GLY A 446 -8.82 -7.20 34.83
CA GLY A 446 -9.15 -8.14 35.91
C GLY A 446 -9.51 -7.44 37.23
N THR A 447 -9.90 -8.24 38.23
CA THR A 447 -10.44 -7.74 39.52
C THR A 447 -9.43 -7.01 40.40
N ASP A 448 -8.14 -7.26 40.21
CA ASP A 448 -7.07 -6.87 41.15
C ASP A 448 -5.99 -5.98 40.50
N SER A 449 -6.26 -5.41 39.32
CA SER A 449 -5.31 -4.51 38.64
C SER A 449 -5.96 -3.29 37.99
N THR A 450 -5.14 -2.33 37.56
CA THR A 450 -5.57 -1.07 36.94
C THR A 450 -5.21 -1.04 35.46
N PHE A 451 -5.95 -0.29 34.63
CA PHE A 451 -5.55 -0.05 33.25
C PHE A 451 -4.19 0.64 33.18
N ARG A 452 -3.84 1.48 34.16
CA ARG A 452 -2.48 2.03 34.30
C ARG A 452 -1.43 0.93 34.45
N THR A 453 -1.61 -0.04 35.35
CA THR A 453 -0.70 -1.19 35.49
C THR A 453 -0.57 -1.98 34.19
N VAL A 454 -1.71 -2.37 33.60
CA VAL A 454 -1.75 -3.23 32.41
C VAL A 454 -1.12 -2.56 31.18
N VAL A 455 -1.37 -1.27 30.97
CA VAL A 455 -0.74 -0.51 29.88
C VAL A 455 0.75 -0.31 30.13
N LEU A 456 1.19 -0.02 31.36
CA LEU A 456 2.62 0.12 31.66
C LEU A 456 3.38 -1.21 31.48
N GLU A 457 2.78 -2.34 31.85
CA GLU A 457 3.33 -3.67 31.54
C GLU A 457 3.37 -3.96 30.03
N HIS A 458 2.34 -3.58 29.29
CA HIS A 458 2.29 -3.76 27.83
C HIS A 458 3.40 -2.94 27.14
N LEU A 459 3.54 -1.65 27.50
CA LEU A 459 4.61 -0.78 27.00
C LEU A 459 6.00 -1.35 27.33
N ALA A 460 6.21 -1.85 28.55
CA ALA A 460 7.46 -2.50 28.96
C ALA A 460 7.76 -3.76 28.12
N LYS A 461 6.77 -4.61 27.86
CA LYS A 461 6.90 -5.79 26.97
C LYS A 461 7.23 -5.40 25.52
N CYS A 462 6.74 -4.26 25.05
CA CYS A 462 7.06 -3.69 23.74
C CYS A 462 8.39 -2.88 23.70
N GLY A 463 9.10 -2.73 24.83
CA GLY A 463 10.32 -1.93 24.92
C GLY A 463 10.11 -0.42 24.74
N ILE A 464 8.89 0.07 24.98
CA ILE A 464 8.49 1.47 24.88
C ILE A 464 8.64 2.11 26.27
N GLN A 465 9.22 3.31 26.34
CA GLN A 465 9.33 4.05 27.60
C GLN A 465 7.94 4.50 28.10
N PRO A 466 7.69 4.49 29.42
CA PRO A 466 6.42 4.95 29.97
C PRO A 466 6.18 6.43 29.60
N PRO A 467 4.94 6.84 29.27
CA PRO A 467 4.64 8.21 28.93
C PRO A 467 4.81 9.12 30.16
N LEU A 468 5.19 10.37 29.91
CA LEU A 468 5.16 11.41 30.92
C LEU A 468 3.69 11.76 31.22
N GLU A 469 3.30 11.61 32.48
CA GLU A 469 2.00 12.01 33.01
C GLU A 469 2.01 13.52 33.28
N ILE A 470 1.20 14.28 32.55
CA ILE A 470 1.04 15.72 32.73
C ILE A 470 -0.37 15.98 33.24
N THR A 471 -0.48 16.37 34.51
CA THR A 471 -1.75 16.75 35.13
C THR A 471 -1.96 18.27 35.12
N SER A 472 -3.21 18.67 35.01
CA SER A 472 -3.62 20.08 34.93
C SER A 472 -5.01 20.27 35.51
N GLN A 473 -5.26 21.41 36.15
CA GLN A 473 -6.52 21.72 36.80
C GLN A 473 -7.22 22.89 36.09
N GLN A 474 -8.50 22.72 35.79
CA GLN A 474 -9.36 23.75 35.22
C GLN A 474 -10.78 23.58 35.77
N ASP A 475 -11.42 24.69 36.18
CA ASP A 475 -12.83 24.75 36.60
C ASP A 475 -13.20 23.66 37.65
N ASP A 476 -12.39 23.58 38.72
CA ASP A 476 -12.41 22.60 39.81
C ASP A 476 -12.34 21.12 39.38
N LYS A 477 -11.81 20.85 38.18
CA LYS A 477 -11.58 19.51 37.63
C LYS A 477 -10.12 19.28 37.26
N ASN A 478 -9.65 18.08 37.56
CA ASN A 478 -8.33 17.58 37.19
C ASN A 478 -8.41 16.82 35.86
N PHE A 479 -7.42 17.06 35.01
CA PHE A 479 -7.24 16.41 33.71
C PHE A 479 -5.82 15.84 33.63
N CYS A 480 -5.70 14.59 33.19
CA CYS A 480 -4.41 13.94 32.93
C CYS A 480 -4.18 13.77 31.43
N LYS A 481 -2.95 13.99 30.98
CA LYS A 481 -2.50 13.87 29.59
C LYS A 481 -1.20 13.08 29.52
N LEU A 482 -1.15 12.09 28.63
CA LEU A 482 0.02 11.22 28.44
C LEU A 482 0.87 11.68 27.25
N GLN A 483 2.17 11.93 27.47
CA GLN A 483 3.12 12.34 26.43
C GLN A 483 4.21 11.27 26.22
N PHE A 484 4.38 10.81 24.99
CA PHE A 484 5.43 9.85 24.63
C PHE A 484 6.69 10.56 24.12
N THR A 485 7.85 9.97 24.39
CA THR A 485 9.15 10.46 23.90
C THR A 485 9.94 9.29 23.34
N PHE A 486 10.37 9.43 22.09
CA PHE A 486 11.08 8.39 21.34
C PHE A 486 12.48 8.88 20.99
N CYS A 487 13.50 8.05 21.22
CA CYS A 487 14.89 8.35 20.92
C CYS A 487 15.47 7.35 19.91
N ASP A 488 16.33 7.87 19.04
CA ASP A 488 17.23 7.06 18.21
C ASP A 488 18.36 6.49 19.08
N LYS A 489 18.67 5.21 18.89
CA LYS A 489 19.70 4.48 19.65
C LYS A 489 21.05 4.46 18.96
N ASP A 490 21.06 4.48 17.63
CA ASP A 490 22.27 4.28 16.84
C ASP A 490 23.04 5.60 16.66
N GLY A 491 22.32 6.72 16.65
CA GLY A 491 22.87 8.05 16.44
C GLY A 491 23.14 8.33 14.96
N SER A 492 23.56 9.56 14.67
CA SER A 492 23.75 10.00 13.28
C SER A 492 24.82 11.05 13.12
N THR A 493 25.49 11.08 11.97
CA THR A 493 26.52 12.08 11.65
C THR A 493 25.96 13.49 11.43
N THR A 494 24.64 13.66 11.36
CA THR A 494 23.99 14.98 11.24
C THR A 494 22.71 15.05 12.07
N LYS A 495 22.45 16.24 12.64
CA LYS A 495 21.20 16.55 13.36
C LYS A 495 19.94 16.21 12.56
N ARG A 496 19.90 16.55 11.26
CA ARG A 496 18.75 16.30 10.38
C ARG A 496 18.45 14.81 10.21
N LYS A 497 19.46 13.94 10.10
CA LYS A 497 19.25 12.48 10.01
C LYS A 497 18.84 11.89 11.35
N ALA A 498 19.45 12.31 12.45
CA ALA A 498 19.06 11.89 13.80
C ALA A 498 17.58 12.18 14.09
N GLU A 499 17.08 13.35 13.70
CA GLU A 499 15.66 13.71 13.83
C GLU A 499 14.72 12.89 12.90
N GLN A 500 15.20 12.42 11.73
CA GLN A 500 14.46 11.48 10.87
C GLN A 500 14.44 10.06 11.48
N GLN A 501 15.56 9.58 12.02
CA GLN A 501 15.66 8.30 12.72
C GLN A 501 14.72 8.26 13.93
N ALA A 502 14.68 9.33 14.74
CA ALA A 502 13.74 9.44 15.85
C ALA A 502 12.26 9.42 15.38
N ALA A 503 11.93 10.08 14.27
CA ALA A 503 10.59 10.01 13.68
C ALA A 503 10.23 8.61 13.17
N LYS A 504 11.20 7.85 12.62
CA LYS A 504 11.00 6.45 12.20
C LYS A 504 10.68 5.56 13.40
N VAL A 505 11.42 5.68 14.51
CA VAL A 505 11.16 4.93 15.75
C VAL A 505 9.76 5.23 16.30
N ALA A 506 9.36 6.51 16.31
CA ALA A 506 8.02 6.91 16.73
C ALA A 506 6.90 6.33 15.83
N LEU A 507 7.08 6.33 14.50
CA LEU A 507 6.14 5.70 13.56
C LEU A 507 6.03 4.19 13.77
N GLN A 508 7.14 3.49 14.01
CA GLN A 508 7.14 2.04 14.25
C GLN A 508 6.44 1.70 15.57
N GLN A 509 6.75 2.42 16.66
CA GLN A 509 6.16 2.16 17.98
C GLN A 509 4.71 2.66 18.14
N LEU A 510 4.23 3.55 17.26
CA LEU A 510 2.84 4.00 17.16
C LEU A 510 2.10 3.45 15.93
N SER A 511 2.66 2.43 15.26
CA SER A 511 2.11 1.84 14.02
C SER A 511 0.65 1.38 14.18
N GLY A 512 0.31 0.73 15.29
CA GLY A 512 -1.06 0.33 15.62
C GLY A 512 -2.03 1.49 15.92
N PHE A 513 -1.51 2.68 16.25
CA PHE A 513 -2.30 3.89 16.52
C PHE A 513 -2.52 4.73 15.25
N PHE A 514 -1.54 4.76 14.34
CA PHE A 514 -1.65 5.45 13.04
C PHE A 514 -2.14 4.55 11.90
N ASN A 515 -2.24 3.24 12.13
CA ASN A 515 -2.57 2.20 11.16
C ASN A 515 -1.70 2.25 9.88
N CYS A 516 -0.38 2.36 10.07
CA CYS A 516 0.62 2.42 9.00
C CYS A 516 1.97 1.80 9.41
N SER A 517 2.74 1.29 8.45
CA SER A 517 4.13 0.86 8.65
C SER A 517 5.13 2.01 8.50
N SER A 518 6.38 1.78 8.92
CA SER A 518 7.53 2.61 8.51
C SER A 518 7.86 2.49 7.02
N ASP A 519 7.32 1.47 6.35
CA ASP A 519 7.66 1.11 4.98
C ASP A 519 6.73 1.81 3.97
N ASP A 520 5.64 2.41 4.46
CA ASP A 520 4.69 3.26 3.72
C ASP A 520 5.24 4.69 3.45
N VAL A 521 6.52 4.95 3.76
CA VAL A 521 7.11 6.30 3.83
C VAL A 521 8.03 6.58 2.63
N PRO A 522 7.65 7.47 1.70
CA PRO A 522 8.52 7.88 0.59
C PRO A 522 9.79 8.61 1.06
N ASP A 523 10.88 8.41 0.32
CA ASP A 523 12.12 9.20 0.35
C ASP A 523 12.73 9.45 1.74
N GLU A 524 12.63 8.46 2.64
CA GLU A 524 13.07 8.53 4.05
C GLU A 524 12.48 9.73 4.84
N ASN A 525 11.36 10.30 4.42
CA ASN A 525 10.81 11.52 5.00
C ASN A 525 9.90 11.27 6.22
N PHE A 526 10.41 10.48 7.18
CA PHE A 526 9.69 10.07 8.39
C PHE A 526 9.12 11.24 9.20
N LYS A 527 9.82 12.38 9.28
CA LYS A 527 9.33 13.62 9.92
C LYS A 527 8.13 14.23 9.20
N GLY A 528 8.13 14.22 7.87
CA GLY A 528 7.01 14.71 7.06
C GLY A 528 5.78 13.82 7.23
N PHE A 529 5.98 12.50 7.11
CA PHE A 529 4.91 11.51 7.23
C PHE A 529 4.32 11.44 8.65
N LEU A 530 5.16 11.44 9.70
CA LEU A 530 4.70 11.50 11.10
C LEU A 530 3.89 12.78 11.37
N LYS A 531 4.33 13.92 10.83
CA LYS A 531 3.55 15.15 10.89
C LYS A 531 2.21 15.00 10.16
N GLU A 532 2.19 14.45 8.94
CA GLU A 532 0.96 14.29 8.15
C GLU A 532 -0.07 13.39 8.86
N ARG A 533 0.37 12.28 9.47
CA ARG A 533 -0.50 11.40 10.27
C ARG A 533 -1.04 12.10 11.52
N LEU A 534 -0.23 12.92 12.19
CA LEU A 534 -0.66 13.72 13.35
C LEU A 534 -1.63 14.85 12.94
N ASP A 535 -1.34 15.61 11.88
CA ASP A 535 -2.21 16.67 11.35
C ASP A 535 -3.55 16.09 10.86
N ALA A 536 -3.55 14.92 10.20
CA ALA A 536 -4.77 14.23 9.74
C ALA A 536 -5.69 13.78 10.89
N LEU A 537 -5.13 13.49 12.07
CA LEU A 537 -5.86 13.19 13.30
C LEU A 537 -6.10 14.44 14.18
N GLY A 538 -5.79 15.64 13.68
CA GLY A 538 -6.03 16.92 14.37
C GLY A 538 -5.14 17.16 15.60
N MET A 539 -3.95 16.55 15.63
CA MET A 539 -3.06 16.54 16.79
C MET A 539 -2.03 17.70 16.78
N ALA A 540 -1.29 17.84 17.88
CA ALA A 540 -0.19 18.80 17.96
C ALA A 540 1.03 18.34 17.14
N ASN A 541 1.75 19.29 16.54
CA ASN A 541 2.95 18.98 15.77
C ASN A 541 4.06 18.39 16.68
N PRO A 542 4.79 17.35 16.24
CA PRO A 542 5.78 16.67 17.06
C PRO A 542 7.02 17.56 17.30
N VAL A 543 7.55 17.54 18.53
CA VAL A 543 8.66 18.40 18.95
C VAL A 543 9.97 17.63 18.89
N TYR A 544 10.91 18.12 18.08
CA TYR A 544 12.22 17.49 17.91
C TYR A 544 13.29 18.18 18.75
N LYS A 545 14.11 17.36 19.43
CA LYS A 545 15.40 17.73 19.99
C LYS A 545 16.47 16.83 19.37
N ALA A 546 17.69 17.34 19.25
CA ALA A 546 18.83 16.51 18.92
C ALA A 546 20.09 17.15 19.50
N GLU A 547 20.84 16.33 20.24
CA GLU A 547 21.90 16.76 21.14
C GLU A 547 23.22 16.06 20.76
N GLN A 548 24.35 16.68 21.13
CA GLN A 548 25.69 16.29 20.71
C GLN A 548 26.57 16.13 21.95
N ASN A 549 26.78 14.89 22.38
CA ASN A 549 27.59 14.61 23.57
C ASN A 549 29.07 14.40 23.20
N LYS A 550 29.95 14.95 24.03
CA LYS A 550 31.36 14.52 24.12
C LYS A 550 31.42 13.12 24.75
N PRO A 551 32.49 12.33 24.51
CA PRO A 551 32.73 11.11 25.27
C PRO A 551 32.88 11.42 26.78
N PRO A 552 32.52 10.48 27.67
CA PRO A 552 32.80 10.61 29.10
C PRO A 552 34.31 10.70 29.38
N GLU A 553 34.69 11.49 30.38
CA GLU A 553 36.04 11.45 30.96
C GLU A 553 36.13 10.32 32.01
N ASP A 554 37.31 9.72 32.13
CA ASP A 554 37.54 8.57 33.01
C ASP A 554 37.55 8.96 34.49
N ALA A 555 36.76 8.24 35.28
CA ALA A 555 36.97 8.06 36.71
C ALA A 555 36.49 6.65 37.09
N GLY A 556 37.23 5.86 37.86
CA GLY A 556 38.56 6.07 38.45
C GLY A 556 38.88 4.83 39.30
N THR A 557 40.14 4.41 39.34
CA THR A 557 40.46 3.07 39.85
C THR A 557 40.37 2.95 41.37
N SER A 558 39.91 1.77 41.82
CA SER A 558 40.14 1.12 43.13
C SER A 558 39.72 1.83 44.43
N SER A 559 39.01 1.07 45.28
CA SER A 559 39.57 0.63 46.58
C SER A 559 38.68 -0.42 47.25
N THR A 560 39.29 -1.30 48.04
CA THR A 560 38.60 -2.37 48.79
C THR A 560 38.87 -2.29 50.29
N SER A 561 37.86 -1.94 51.06
CA SER A 561 37.73 -2.18 52.51
C SER A 561 36.23 -2.28 52.79
N ARG A 562 35.65 -3.34 53.39
CA ARG A 562 36.12 -4.20 54.49
C ARG A 562 36.59 -3.40 55.70
N ASP A 563 35.63 -2.90 56.46
CA ASP A 563 35.66 -3.06 57.91
C ASP A 563 34.88 -4.34 58.30
N ALA A 564 35.13 -4.85 59.50
CA ALA A 564 34.90 -6.25 59.83
C ALA A 564 34.05 -6.48 61.09
N GLU A 565 33.50 -7.71 61.16
CA GLU A 565 33.31 -8.53 62.37
C GLU A 565 32.78 -7.88 63.67
N HIS A 566 31.63 -8.37 64.17
CA HIS A 566 31.72 -9.37 65.26
C HIS A 566 30.42 -10.19 65.52
N ILE A 567 30.56 -11.51 65.35
CA ILE A 567 30.13 -12.60 66.27
C ILE A 567 28.62 -12.90 66.59
N SER A 568 28.27 -14.14 66.23
CA SER A 568 27.39 -15.15 66.87
C SER A 568 25.86 -15.00 66.97
N GLY A 569 25.19 -16.02 66.38
CA GLY A 569 23.74 -16.30 66.51
C GLY A 569 23.36 -17.77 66.22
N THR A 570 24.22 -18.72 66.61
CA THR A 570 23.92 -20.12 67.00
C THR A 570 22.73 -20.89 66.36
N GLN A 571 23.06 -21.83 65.44
CA GLN A 571 22.67 -23.27 65.41
C GLN A 571 21.19 -23.75 65.55
N THR A 572 20.79 -25.03 65.42
CA THR A 572 20.96 -26.19 64.48
C THR A 572 19.78 -27.17 64.82
N GLN A 573 19.53 -28.39 64.30
CA GLN A 573 20.10 -29.29 63.28
C GLN A 573 19.00 -30.30 62.86
N LYS A 574 19.16 -31.02 61.73
CA LYS A 574 19.43 -32.48 61.78
C LYS A 574 19.91 -33.09 60.44
N HIS A 575 20.69 -34.16 60.58
CA HIS A 575 21.26 -35.03 59.53
C HIS A 575 20.42 -36.33 59.37
N GLY A 576 20.70 -37.25 58.44
CA GLY A 576 21.93 -37.45 57.65
C GLY A 576 21.85 -38.48 56.53
N LYS A 577 22.92 -39.29 56.37
CA LYS A 577 23.29 -40.07 55.18
C LYS A 577 23.84 -41.46 55.56
N GLU A 578 24.14 -42.29 54.54
CA GLU A 578 24.95 -43.53 54.58
C GLU A 578 24.29 -44.81 55.16
N LYS A 579 24.64 -46.06 54.76
CA LYS A 579 25.90 -46.58 54.13
C LYS A 579 25.78 -47.98 53.44
N ASP A 580 26.76 -48.34 52.57
CA ASP A 580 27.33 -49.70 52.27
C ASP A 580 26.43 -50.84 51.66
N SER A 581 26.89 -51.90 50.92
CA SER A 581 28.22 -52.30 50.34
C SER A 581 28.20 -53.53 49.37
N VAL A 582 29.22 -53.67 48.49
CA VAL A 582 29.83 -54.93 47.88
C VAL A 582 29.13 -55.68 46.68
N ALA A 583 29.91 -56.47 45.89
CA ALA A 583 29.59 -57.10 44.59
C ALA A 583 30.41 -58.40 44.28
N VAL A 584 30.14 -59.16 43.17
CA VAL A 584 31.11 -60.01 42.38
C VAL A 584 30.52 -60.75 41.11
N VAL A 585 30.92 -60.30 39.90
CA VAL A 585 31.53 -60.99 38.71
C VAL A 585 31.07 -62.37 38.11
N GLN A 586 30.53 -62.33 36.85
CA GLN A 586 30.73 -63.21 35.62
C GLN A 586 30.29 -64.72 35.53
N PRO A 587 30.21 -65.36 34.32
CA PRO A 587 29.67 -64.93 33.00
C PRO A 587 28.77 -66.04 32.28
N PRO A 588 28.76 -66.39 30.94
CA PRO A 588 27.53 -66.76 30.18
C PRO A 588 27.55 -68.20 29.57
N PRO A 589 26.79 -68.64 28.51
CA PRO A 589 25.67 -68.06 27.73
C PRO A 589 24.46 -69.07 27.50
N THR A 590 23.71 -68.92 26.38
CA THR A 590 22.95 -69.93 25.57
C THR A 590 21.40 -69.87 25.52
N THR A 591 20.87 -69.98 24.28
CA THR A 591 19.47 -70.18 23.80
C THR A 591 19.03 -71.68 23.83
N PRO A 592 17.73 -72.11 23.77
CA PRO A 592 16.84 -71.89 22.60
C PRO A 592 15.29 -71.91 22.80
N LEU A 593 14.60 -71.82 21.65
CA LEU A 593 13.19 -72.07 21.28
C LEU A 593 12.27 -72.85 22.25
N ASP A 594 10.98 -72.43 22.28
CA ASP A 594 9.91 -73.21 21.62
C ASP A 594 8.73 -72.32 21.13
N CYS A 595 7.84 -72.87 20.28
CA CYS A 595 6.70 -72.18 19.63
C CYS A 595 5.41 -72.21 20.52
N VAL A 596 4.26 -71.53 20.26
CA VAL A 596 3.39 -71.54 19.05
C VAL A 596 2.31 -70.42 19.12
N ILE A 597 2.12 -69.66 18.02
CA ILE A 597 0.92 -68.90 17.52
C ILE A 597 0.12 -67.99 18.49
N GLY A 598 -0.15 -66.72 18.10
CA GLY A 598 -1.00 -65.80 18.90
C GLY A 598 -1.70 -64.58 18.26
N LEU A 599 -1.56 -64.30 16.95
CA LEU A 599 -2.14 -63.15 16.20
C LEU A 599 -1.65 -61.73 16.59
N THR A 600 -1.64 -60.83 15.60
CA THR A 600 -0.99 -59.51 15.64
C THR A 600 -1.97 -58.34 15.74
N THR A 601 -1.54 -57.25 16.39
CA THR A 601 -1.91 -55.86 16.04
C THR A 601 -0.97 -54.88 16.75
N GLU A 602 0.13 -54.50 16.11
CA GLU A 602 1.08 -53.53 16.69
C GLU A 602 0.73 -52.08 16.32
N THR A 603 0.65 -51.23 17.34
CA THR A 603 0.71 -49.77 17.20
C THR A 603 2.16 -49.29 17.10
N ARG A 604 2.36 -48.15 16.44
CA ARG A 604 3.64 -47.43 16.35
C ARG A 604 4.31 -47.27 17.73
N ASP A 605 5.63 -47.48 17.80
CA ASP A 605 6.53 -46.32 17.89
C ASP A 605 7.98 -46.63 17.46
N SER A 606 8.62 -45.70 16.75
CA SER A 606 10.10 -45.63 16.54
C SER A 606 10.52 -44.45 15.64
N ASN A 607 11.54 -43.72 16.07
CA ASN A 607 12.33 -42.83 15.21
C ASN A 607 13.18 -43.65 14.20
N PRO A 608 13.26 -43.23 12.92
CA PRO A 608 14.31 -43.70 12.01
C PRO A 608 15.46 -42.68 11.87
N SER A 609 16.68 -43.20 11.93
CA SER A 609 17.92 -42.49 11.60
C SER A 609 17.95 -41.97 10.14
N LEU A 610 18.86 -41.03 9.87
CA LEU A 610 19.19 -40.53 8.54
C LEU A 610 19.63 -41.67 7.60
N ILE A 611 18.76 -42.04 6.68
CA ILE A 611 19.07 -42.72 5.42
C ILE A 611 18.28 -41.98 4.33
N PRO A 612 18.86 -41.62 3.17
CA PRO A 612 18.11 -41.03 2.07
C PRO A 612 17.01 -42.00 1.63
N ARG A 613 15.74 -41.63 1.85
CA ARG A 613 14.62 -42.35 1.26
C ARG A 613 14.54 -41.96 -0.21
N GLU A 614 14.59 -42.96 -1.09
CA GLU A 614 14.30 -42.77 -2.50
C GLU A 614 12.84 -42.30 -2.62
N VAL A 615 12.64 -41.07 -3.10
CA VAL A 615 11.31 -40.47 -3.24
C VAL A 615 10.59 -41.18 -4.38
N ASP A 616 9.48 -41.85 -4.08
CA ASP A 616 8.74 -42.59 -5.09
C ASP A 616 8.06 -41.64 -6.08
N LEU A 617 8.75 -41.47 -7.20
CA LEU A 617 8.36 -40.63 -8.34
C LEU A 617 7.63 -41.45 -9.41
N GLN A 618 7.03 -42.61 -9.10
CA GLN A 618 6.34 -43.44 -10.10
C GLN A 618 5.23 -42.66 -10.82
N ASP A 619 4.45 -41.88 -10.08
CA ASP A 619 3.29 -41.13 -10.59
C ASP A 619 3.64 -39.75 -11.20
N HIS A 620 4.92 -39.38 -11.26
CA HIS A 620 5.41 -38.08 -11.73
C HIS A 620 6.52 -38.26 -12.79
N THR A 621 6.20 -39.03 -13.83
CA THR A 621 7.11 -39.33 -14.95
C THR A 621 7.51 -38.07 -15.72
N GLU A 622 6.67 -37.06 -15.76
CA GLU A 622 6.91 -35.77 -16.42
C GLU A 622 8.03 -35.00 -15.70
N ILE A 623 8.01 -34.97 -14.37
CA ILE A 623 9.05 -34.33 -13.54
C ILE A 623 10.38 -35.09 -13.68
N LYS A 624 10.35 -36.44 -13.64
CA LYS A 624 11.51 -37.30 -13.94
C LYS A 624 12.12 -36.97 -15.30
N SER A 625 11.30 -36.87 -16.34
CA SER A 625 11.74 -36.56 -17.71
C SER A 625 12.34 -35.15 -17.81
N LEU A 626 11.72 -34.15 -17.18
CA LEU A 626 12.22 -32.78 -17.19
C LEU A 626 13.58 -32.65 -16.48
N LEU A 627 13.75 -33.27 -15.32
CA LEU A 627 15.04 -33.33 -14.61
C LEU A 627 16.12 -33.98 -15.49
N ALA A 628 15.79 -35.06 -16.22
CA ALA A 628 16.71 -35.72 -17.13
C ALA A 628 17.12 -34.83 -18.34
N VAL A 629 16.17 -34.08 -18.91
CA VAL A 629 16.41 -33.11 -20.01
C VAL A 629 17.40 -32.02 -19.58
N TYR A 630 17.22 -31.45 -18.38
CA TYR A 630 18.14 -30.45 -17.82
C TYR A 630 19.38 -31.06 -17.14
N HIS A 631 19.58 -32.38 -17.26
CA HIS A 631 20.70 -33.16 -16.71
C HIS A 631 20.86 -33.07 -15.17
N LEU A 632 19.78 -32.73 -14.46
CA LEU A 632 19.76 -32.58 -13.01
C LEU A 632 19.67 -33.97 -12.37
N LYS A 633 20.76 -34.38 -11.72
CA LYS A 633 20.93 -35.74 -11.18
C LYS A 633 21.62 -35.71 -9.81
N PRO A 634 21.36 -36.70 -8.93
CA PRO A 634 22.12 -36.86 -7.70
C PRO A 634 23.63 -37.08 -7.99
N PRO A 635 24.54 -36.60 -7.11
CA PRO A 635 24.26 -35.91 -5.85
C PRO A 635 24.05 -34.39 -5.99
N SER A 636 24.17 -33.80 -7.18
CA SER A 636 24.15 -32.33 -7.36
C SER A 636 22.75 -31.73 -7.29
N VAL A 637 21.72 -32.50 -7.69
CA VAL A 637 20.31 -32.18 -7.44
C VAL A 637 19.58 -33.42 -6.94
N THR A 638 18.88 -33.30 -5.80
CA THR A 638 17.97 -34.33 -5.27
C THR A 638 16.53 -33.81 -5.22
N VAL A 639 15.58 -34.70 -5.49
CA VAL A 639 14.16 -34.47 -5.16
C VAL A 639 13.99 -34.86 -3.69
N GLU A 640 13.66 -33.90 -2.84
CA GLU A 640 13.45 -34.14 -1.40
C GLU A 640 12.02 -34.55 -1.11
N ARG A 641 11.05 -33.96 -1.84
CA ARG A 641 9.62 -34.18 -1.63
C ARG A 641 8.80 -33.76 -2.86
N VAL A 642 7.69 -34.46 -3.10
CA VAL A 642 6.57 -33.98 -3.92
C VAL A 642 5.35 -33.89 -3.01
N CYS A 643 4.57 -32.82 -3.11
CA CYS A 643 3.31 -32.65 -2.37
C CYS A 643 2.15 -32.42 -3.33
N THR A 644 1.11 -33.23 -3.18
CA THR A 644 -0.14 -33.10 -3.93
C THR A 644 -1.25 -32.72 -2.96
N ASN A 645 -1.78 -31.50 -3.11
CA ASN A 645 -2.81 -30.95 -2.25
C ASN A 645 -4.15 -30.92 -2.97
N GLN A 646 -5.23 -31.23 -2.26
CA GLN A 646 -6.61 -31.12 -2.76
C GLN A 646 -7.42 -30.23 -1.81
N ASN A 647 -8.09 -29.22 -2.36
CA ASN A 647 -8.98 -28.31 -1.65
C ASN A 647 -10.43 -28.62 -2.07
N PHE A 648 -11.21 -29.09 -1.11
CA PHE A 648 -12.64 -29.33 -1.27
C PHE A 648 -13.37 -28.02 -1.00
N SER A 649 -14.25 -27.63 -1.92
CA SER A 649 -15.08 -26.43 -1.76
C SER A 649 -16.55 -26.85 -1.73
N LEU A 650 -17.31 -26.28 -0.80
CA LEU A 650 -18.72 -26.58 -0.60
C LEU A 650 -19.49 -25.26 -0.39
N THR A 651 -20.65 -25.14 -1.03
CA THR A 651 -21.56 -24.01 -0.86
C THR A 651 -22.77 -24.47 -0.06
N MET A 652 -23.04 -23.82 1.06
CA MET A 652 -24.24 -24.03 1.87
C MET A 652 -25.22 -22.88 1.66
N ASN A 653 -26.48 -23.21 1.36
CA ASN A 653 -27.54 -22.24 1.10
C ASN A 653 -28.60 -22.32 2.20
N ILE A 654 -28.85 -21.20 2.88
CA ILE A 654 -29.97 -21.06 3.81
C ILE A 654 -31.05 -20.22 3.12
N ASN A 655 -32.24 -20.79 2.95
CA ASN A 655 -33.34 -20.11 2.28
C ASN A 655 -34.42 -19.74 3.29
N LEU A 656 -34.53 -18.45 3.59
CA LEU A 656 -35.63 -17.88 4.33
C LEU A 656 -36.80 -17.64 3.37
N ASP A 657 -38.01 -18.10 3.70
CA ASP A 657 -39.25 -17.77 2.98
C ASP A 657 -40.29 -17.22 3.95
N LYS A 658 -40.80 -16.02 3.65
CA LYS A 658 -41.77 -15.25 4.44
C LYS A 658 -41.43 -15.14 5.93
N PHE A 659 -40.14 -15.20 6.25
CA PHE A 659 -39.61 -15.15 7.60
C PHE A 659 -40.01 -13.84 8.30
N THR A 660 -40.09 -13.89 9.63
CA THR A 660 -40.43 -12.74 10.47
C THR A 660 -39.32 -12.46 11.46
N PHE A 661 -38.50 -11.44 11.18
CA PHE A 661 -37.46 -10.97 12.07
C PHE A 661 -38.07 -10.08 13.16
N LYS A 662 -37.92 -10.46 14.43
CA LYS A 662 -38.55 -9.79 15.57
C LYS A 662 -37.51 -9.00 16.36
N ASN A 663 -37.74 -7.71 16.56
CA ASN A 663 -36.98 -6.89 17.50
C ASN A 663 -37.84 -6.59 18.72
N SER A 664 -37.58 -7.28 19.83
CA SER A 664 -38.30 -7.13 21.08
C SER A 664 -37.93 -5.85 21.85
N ASN A 665 -36.89 -5.13 21.39
CA ASN A 665 -36.48 -3.88 22.02
C ASN A 665 -37.55 -2.79 21.85
N VAL A 666 -37.63 -1.94 22.86
CA VAL A 666 -38.64 -0.90 23.01
C VAL A 666 -38.00 0.48 22.78
N TYR A 667 -38.67 1.32 21.99
CA TYR A 667 -38.18 2.63 21.59
C TYR A 667 -39.23 3.72 21.83
N THR A 668 -38.75 4.94 22.11
CA THR A 668 -39.60 6.13 22.32
C THR A 668 -40.20 6.69 21.03
N SER A 669 -39.78 6.17 19.86
CA SER A 669 -40.23 6.65 18.55
C SER A 669 -40.40 5.51 17.55
N LYS A 670 -41.51 5.55 16.80
CA LYS A 670 -41.84 4.63 15.70
C LYS A 670 -40.74 4.60 14.63
N LYS A 671 -40.10 5.76 14.37
CA LYS A 671 -39.00 5.90 13.41
C LYS A 671 -37.74 5.18 13.89
N ASP A 672 -37.43 5.25 15.18
CA ASP A 672 -36.26 4.60 15.76
C ASP A 672 -36.44 3.09 15.90
N ALA A 673 -37.66 2.63 16.22
CA ALA A 673 -38.00 1.20 16.18
C ALA A 673 -37.74 0.61 14.77
N ILE A 674 -38.28 1.22 13.71
CA ILE A 674 -38.03 0.80 12.32
C ILE A 674 -36.54 0.83 11.99
N ARG A 675 -35.86 1.94 12.29
CA ARG A 675 -34.43 2.14 11.98
C ARG A 675 -33.55 1.09 12.64
N LYS A 676 -33.75 0.83 13.93
CA LYS A 676 -32.97 -0.13 14.72
C LYS A 676 -33.29 -1.57 14.33
N THR A 677 -34.53 -1.90 13.97
CA THR A 677 -34.86 -3.25 13.45
C THR A 677 -34.21 -3.50 12.08
N TYR A 678 -34.23 -2.55 11.15
CA TYR A 678 -33.49 -2.67 9.89
C TYR A 678 -31.98 -2.71 10.09
N TYR A 679 -31.45 -2.01 11.10
CA TYR A 679 -30.03 -2.09 11.45
C TYR A 679 -29.64 -3.50 11.92
N SER A 680 -30.36 -4.05 12.90
CA SER A 680 -30.13 -5.40 13.39
C SER A 680 -30.26 -6.46 12.29
N LEU A 681 -31.29 -6.35 11.44
CA LEU A 681 -31.47 -7.26 10.29
C LEU A 681 -30.32 -7.13 9.29
N GLY A 682 -29.88 -5.90 8.97
CA GLY A 682 -28.80 -5.66 8.01
C GLY A 682 -27.45 -6.21 8.48
N CYS A 683 -27.13 -6.08 9.78
CA CYS A 683 -25.96 -6.73 10.36
C CYS A 683 -26.09 -8.27 10.33
N ALA A 684 -27.24 -8.82 10.71
CA ALA A 684 -27.45 -10.26 10.78
C ALA A 684 -27.51 -10.96 9.40
N LEU A 685 -27.93 -10.24 8.35
CA LEU A 685 -27.87 -10.68 6.94
C LEU A 685 -26.52 -10.40 6.26
N GLY A 686 -25.55 -9.77 6.94
CA GLY A 686 -24.24 -9.42 6.38
C GLY A 686 -24.25 -8.28 5.35
N VAL A 687 -25.30 -7.45 5.30
CA VAL A 687 -25.44 -6.33 4.35
C VAL A 687 -24.49 -5.18 4.68
N PHE A 688 -24.14 -5.01 5.96
CA PHE A 688 -23.14 -4.05 6.45
C PHE A 688 -22.60 -4.43 7.84
N GLN A 689 -21.47 -3.84 8.24
CA GLN A 689 -20.80 -4.13 9.51
C GLN A 689 -21.38 -3.30 10.67
N LYS A 690 -21.01 -3.66 11.92
CA LYS A 690 -21.51 -3.04 13.17
C LYS A 690 -20.98 -1.61 13.44
N ASP A 691 -20.15 -1.08 12.56
CA ASP A 691 -19.67 0.31 12.54
C ASP A 691 -20.62 1.26 11.76
N THR A 692 -21.51 0.69 10.95
CA THR A 692 -22.20 1.43 9.89
C THR A 692 -23.26 2.36 10.46
N ASP A 693 -23.26 3.60 9.97
CA ASP A 693 -24.22 4.65 10.33
C ASP A 693 -25.69 4.19 10.24
N GLU A 694 -26.31 4.01 11.40
CA GLU A 694 -27.69 3.55 11.56
C GLU A 694 -28.72 4.35 10.75
N SER A 695 -28.46 5.64 10.46
CA SER A 695 -29.37 6.47 9.67
C SER A 695 -29.50 5.98 8.22
N LYS A 696 -28.53 5.19 7.74
CA LYS A 696 -28.50 4.57 6.41
C LYS A 696 -29.08 3.14 6.40
N ALA A 697 -29.27 2.50 7.55
CA ALA A 697 -29.60 1.07 7.67
C ALA A 697 -30.80 0.63 6.81
N THR A 698 -31.96 1.28 6.97
CA THR A 698 -33.18 0.98 6.21
C THR A 698 -33.00 1.15 4.70
N MET A 699 -32.19 2.11 4.27
CA MET A 699 -31.88 2.32 2.85
C MET A 699 -30.96 1.22 2.31
N LEU A 700 -29.93 0.82 3.07
CA LEU A 700 -29.00 -0.23 2.65
C LEU A 700 -29.67 -1.60 2.56
N VAL A 701 -30.51 -1.98 3.54
CA VAL A 701 -31.26 -3.25 3.48
C VAL A 701 -32.26 -3.25 2.32
N LYS A 702 -33.07 -2.18 2.14
CA LYS A 702 -34.01 -2.12 1.02
C LYS A 702 -33.29 -2.06 -0.35
N GLN A 703 -32.08 -1.51 -0.42
CA GLN A 703 -31.23 -1.55 -1.61
C GLN A 703 -30.75 -2.97 -1.92
N ASP A 704 -30.22 -3.71 -0.94
CA ASP A 704 -29.74 -5.08 -1.15
C ASP A 704 -30.86 -6.03 -1.61
N PHE A 705 -32.04 -5.95 -0.98
CA PHE A 705 -33.22 -6.68 -1.43
C PHE A 705 -33.59 -6.32 -2.88
N SER A 706 -33.59 -5.04 -3.25
CA SER A 706 -33.81 -4.63 -4.65
C SER A 706 -32.73 -5.10 -5.61
N GLN A 707 -31.46 -5.18 -5.20
CA GLN A 707 -30.37 -5.71 -6.04
C GLN A 707 -30.50 -7.22 -6.28
N LYS A 708 -31.14 -7.95 -5.36
CA LYS A 708 -31.46 -9.38 -5.46
C LYS A 708 -32.85 -9.65 -6.06
N SER A 709 -33.55 -8.62 -6.54
CA SER A 709 -34.93 -8.68 -7.04
C SER A 709 -35.96 -9.24 -6.03
N LEU A 710 -35.70 -9.06 -4.73
CA LEU A 710 -36.54 -9.53 -3.63
C LEU A 710 -37.56 -8.46 -3.20
N THR A 711 -38.72 -8.92 -2.73
CA THR A 711 -39.74 -8.06 -2.11
C THR A 711 -39.23 -7.46 -0.81
N HIS A 712 -39.40 -6.16 -0.61
CA HIS A 712 -38.97 -5.50 0.63
C HIS A 712 -39.71 -6.05 1.87
N PRO A 713 -39.03 -6.24 3.01
CA PRO A 713 -39.69 -6.64 4.26
C PRO A 713 -40.72 -5.59 4.69
N LYS A 714 -41.87 -6.05 5.21
CA LYS A 714 -42.95 -5.18 5.70
C LYS A 714 -42.77 -4.86 7.18
N GLU A 715 -42.97 -3.60 7.55
CA GLU A 715 -42.90 -3.15 8.95
C GLU A 715 -44.19 -3.48 9.74
N ASP A 716 -44.14 -4.47 10.63
CA ASP A 716 -45.16 -4.71 11.67
C ASP A 716 -44.77 -3.96 12.94
N ILE A 717 -45.67 -3.15 13.49
CA ILE A 717 -45.39 -2.19 14.55
C ILE A 717 -46.52 -2.17 15.57
N LYS A 718 -46.17 -2.38 16.84
CA LYS A 718 -47.12 -2.35 17.96
C LYS A 718 -47.10 -0.97 18.59
N ASP A 719 -48.18 -0.22 18.39
CA ASP A 719 -48.37 1.13 18.93
C ASP A 719 -49.01 1.06 20.33
N ASP A 720 -48.16 0.85 21.33
CA ASP A 720 -48.46 1.14 22.73
C ASP A 720 -47.77 2.46 23.14
N LYS A 721 -47.66 2.80 24.44
CA LYS A 721 -46.84 3.95 24.92
C LYS A 721 -45.33 3.84 24.61
N ASN A 722 -44.92 2.77 23.94
CA ASN A 722 -43.58 2.23 23.81
C ASN A 722 -43.57 1.41 22.50
N PHE A 723 -42.80 1.82 21.49
CA PHE A 723 -42.85 1.21 20.15
C PHE A 723 -41.88 0.03 20.04
N CYS A 724 -42.34 -1.11 19.48
CA CYS A 724 -41.47 -2.16 18.95
C CYS A 724 -41.84 -2.47 17.49
N CYS A 725 -40.86 -2.91 16.69
CA CYS A 725 -41.02 -3.15 15.26
C CYS A 725 -40.44 -4.51 14.87
N SER A 726 -41.26 -5.35 14.23
CA SER A 726 -40.84 -6.57 13.54
C SER A 726 -40.86 -6.36 12.03
N LEU A 727 -40.10 -7.17 11.29
CA LEU A 727 -40.09 -7.17 9.83
C LEU A 727 -40.62 -8.52 9.33
N THR A 728 -41.75 -8.49 8.63
CA THR A 728 -42.47 -9.66 8.12
C THR A 728 -42.25 -9.85 6.62
N GLU A 729 -42.63 -11.03 6.10
CA GLU A 729 -42.53 -11.40 4.68
C GLU A 729 -41.09 -11.35 4.11
N ILE A 730 -40.09 -11.68 4.95
CA ILE A 730 -38.69 -11.79 4.52
C ILE A 730 -38.49 -13.11 3.75
N THR A 731 -38.45 -13.03 2.42
CA THR A 731 -37.93 -14.10 1.56
C THR A 731 -36.53 -13.70 1.08
N TYR A 732 -35.50 -14.48 1.44
CA TYR A 732 -34.09 -14.13 1.26
C TYR A 732 -33.19 -15.37 1.33
N SER A 733 -32.17 -15.44 0.46
CA SER A 733 -31.19 -16.53 0.45
C SER A 733 -29.82 -16.06 0.97
N LEU A 734 -29.30 -16.76 1.97
CA LEU A 734 -27.94 -16.61 2.50
C LEU A 734 -27.05 -17.72 1.91
N VAL A 735 -25.84 -17.35 1.52
CA VAL A 735 -24.86 -18.27 0.92
C VAL A 735 -23.61 -18.28 1.78
N CYS A 736 -23.19 -19.46 2.24
CA CYS A 736 -21.99 -19.66 3.04
C CYS A 736 -21.07 -20.65 2.31
N ASP A 737 -19.97 -20.13 1.76
CA ASP A 737 -18.92 -20.95 1.14
C ASP A 737 -17.91 -21.43 2.18
N GLY A 738 -17.71 -22.75 2.23
CA GLY A 738 -16.72 -23.43 3.06
C GLY A 738 -15.64 -24.14 2.25
N GLN A 739 -14.42 -24.19 2.79
CA GLN A 739 -13.25 -24.81 2.15
C GLN A 739 -12.45 -25.67 3.14
N GLY A 740 -11.69 -26.64 2.64
CA GLY A 740 -10.80 -27.44 3.48
C GLY A 740 -10.19 -28.65 2.78
N SER A 741 -9.30 -29.35 3.48
CA SER A 741 -8.60 -30.55 3.00
C SER A 741 -9.47 -31.82 2.94
N SER A 742 -10.78 -31.71 3.19
CA SER A 742 -11.79 -32.76 3.02
C SER A 742 -13.18 -32.13 2.97
N GLU A 743 -14.16 -32.83 2.38
CA GLU A 743 -15.56 -32.37 2.37
C GLU A 743 -16.10 -32.10 3.78
N ALA A 744 -15.73 -32.93 4.77
CA ALA A 744 -16.11 -32.73 6.16
C ALA A 744 -15.53 -31.44 6.75
N LYS A 745 -14.31 -31.04 6.36
CA LYS A 745 -13.71 -29.77 6.78
C LYS A 745 -14.32 -28.57 6.05
N ALA A 746 -14.58 -28.68 4.76
CA ALA A 746 -15.32 -27.65 4.01
C ALA A 746 -16.74 -27.45 4.57
N LYS A 747 -17.44 -28.54 4.94
CA LYS A 747 -18.74 -28.49 5.61
C LYS A 747 -18.65 -27.84 7.00
N GLN A 748 -17.63 -28.19 7.80
CA GLN A 748 -17.38 -27.58 9.11
C GLN A 748 -17.15 -26.05 8.99
N ASP A 749 -16.34 -25.61 8.03
CA ASP A 749 -16.07 -24.19 7.77
C ASP A 749 -17.33 -23.43 7.30
N ALA A 750 -18.12 -24.01 6.38
CA ALA A 750 -19.41 -23.43 5.96
C ALA A 750 -20.40 -23.27 7.14
N LEU A 751 -20.49 -24.28 8.01
CA LEU A 751 -21.34 -24.26 9.21
C LEU A 751 -20.83 -23.23 10.23
N GLN A 752 -19.52 -23.17 10.47
CA GLN A 752 -18.90 -22.20 11.38
C GLN A 752 -19.17 -20.75 10.93
N LYS A 753 -19.09 -20.47 9.62
CA LYS A 753 -19.44 -19.16 9.05
C LYS A 753 -20.92 -18.81 9.25
N ALA A 754 -21.82 -19.79 9.16
CA ALA A 754 -23.24 -19.58 9.40
C ALA A 754 -23.60 -19.44 10.89
N LEU A 755 -22.84 -20.06 11.81
CA LEU A 755 -22.97 -19.81 13.26
C LEU A 755 -22.72 -18.34 13.63
N CYS A 756 -21.93 -17.60 12.85
CA CYS A 756 -21.68 -16.18 13.09
C CYS A 756 -22.85 -15.25 12.72
N THR A 757 -23.83 -15.72 11.93
CA THR A 757 -24.93 -14.89 11.40
C THR A 757 -26.33 -15.42 11.74
N LEU A 758 -26.56 -16.74 11.67
CA LEU A 758 -27.88 -17.33 11.88
C LEU A 758 -28.46 -17.11 13.29
N PRO A 759 -27.72 -17.26 14.41
CA PRO A 759 -28.28 -17.03 15.75
C PRO A 759 -28.91 -15.64 15.88
N LEU A 760 -28.22 -14.62 15.35
CA LEU A 760 -28.66 -13.22 15.39
C LEU A 760 -29.97 -12.99 14.61
N LEU A 761 -30.23 -13.73 13.54
CA LEU A 761 -31.49 -13.67 12.79
C LEU A 761 -32.68 -14.25 13.59
N PHE A 762 -32.42 -15.21 14.47
CA PHE A 762 -33.44 -15.84 15.32
C PHE A 762 -33.53 -15.23 16.74
N GLY A 763 -32.72 -14.21 17.04
CA GLY A 763 -32.74 -13.50 18.33
C GLY A 763 -31.86 -14.15 19.43
N HIS A 764 -30.90 -14.99 19.05
CA HIS A 764 -29.91 -15.57 19.94
C HIS A 764 -28.54 -14.90 19.72
N GLU A 765 -27.79 -14.60 20.78
CA GLU A 765 -26.44 -14.01 20.65
C GLU A 765 -25.42 -15.01 20.10
N ALA A 766 -25.56 -16.29 20.49
CA ALA A 766 -24.78 -17.42 20.00
C ALA A 766 -25.59 -18.73 20.16
N LEU A 767 -25.11 -19.81 19.57
CA LEU A 767 -25.54 -21.19 19.86
C LEU A 767 -24.57 -21.87 20.85
N PRO A 768 -24.98 -22.94 21.55
CA PRO A 768 -24.08 -23.74 22.38
C PRO A 768 -22.91 -24.31 21.57
N ALA A 769 -21.72 -24.34 22.15
CA ALA A 769 -20.55 -24.93 21.50
C ALA A 769 -20.77 -26.43 21.23
N SER A 770 -20.70 -26.82 19.96
CA SER A 770 -20.84 -28.19 19.47
C SER A 770 -19.51 -28.94 19.48
N SER A 771 -19.59 -30.26 19.63
CA SER A 771 -18.47 -31.19 19.59
C SER A 771 -18.18 -31.74 18.19
N SER A 772 -19.17 -31.74 17.29
CA SER A 772 -19.04 -32.25 15.92
C SER A 772 -19.72 -31.37 14.85
N THR A 773 -19.35 -31.61 13.59
CA THR A 773 -19.95 -30.97 12.41
C THR A 773 -21.44 -31.30 12.29
N GLU A 774 -21.81 -32.55 12.55
CA GLU A 774 -23.17 -33.10 12.48
C GLU A 774 -24.06 -32.55 13.60
N GLU A 775 -23.50 -32.39 14.81
CA GLU A 775 -24.18 -31.72 15.92
C GLU A 775 -24.46 -30.24 15.58
N THR A 776 -23.50 -29.56 14.97
CA THR A 776 -23.66 -28.16 14.51
C THR A 776 -24.78 -28.03 13.47
N GLU A 777 -24.77 -28.91 12.46
CA GLU A 777 -25.81 -29.00 11.43
C GLU A 777 -27.18 -29.31 12.02
N PHE A 778 -27.27 -30.22 12.99
CA PHE A 778 -28.51 -30.54 13.68
C PHE A 778 -29.06 -29.35 14.47
N GLN A 779 -28.21 -28.65 15.23
CA GLN A 779 -28.62 -27.43 15.96
C GLN A 779 -29.18 -26.36 15.02
N ILE A 780 -28.50 -26.08 13.90
CA ILE A 780 -28.94 -25.08 12.92
C ILE A 780 -30.26 -25.51 12.24
N ASN A 781 -30.37 -26.77 11.82
CA ASN A 781 -31.62 -27.29 11.26
C ASN A 781 -32.78 -27.25 12.26
N THR A 782 -32.53 -27.48 13.56
CA THR A 782 -33.54 -27.30 14.61
C THR A 782 -33.97 -25.83 14.74
N LEU A 783 -33.07 -24.84 14.68
CA LEU A 783 -33.46 -23.43 14.62
C LEU A 783 -34.33 -23.12 13.39
N LEU A 784 -33.92 -23.59 12.21
CA LEU A 784 -34.64 -23.36 10.95
C LEU A 784 -36.06 -23.94 11.01
N ARG A 785 -36.20 -25.20 11.43
CA ARG A 785 -37.51 -25.88 11.62
C ARG A 785 -38.39 -25.17 12.64
N ASN A 786 -37.83 -24.72 13.77
CA ASN A 786 -38.55 -23.95 14.79
C ASN A 786 -39.07 -22.60 14.26
N ALA A 787 -38.39 -22.02 13.26
CA ALA A 787 -38.82 -20.83 12.53
C ALA A 787 -39.66 -21.13 11.26
N CYS A 788 -40.12 -22.38 11.09
CA CYS A 788 -40.83 -22.89 9.91
C CYS A 788 -40.10 -22.74 8.58
N GLN A 789 -38.76 -22.69 8.62
CA GLN A 789 -37.87 -22.61 7.45
C GLN A 789 -37.42 -24.01 7.01
N LYS A 790 -36.85 -24.10 5.81
CA LYS A 790 -36.28 -25.35 5.29
C LYS A 790 -34.91 -25.64 5.90
N ASP A 791 -34.56 -26.92 5.95
CA ASP A 791 -33.22 -27.39 6.31
C ASP A 791 -32.13 -26.84 5.36
N LEU A 792 -30.89 -26.85 5.84
CA LEU A 792 -29.69 -26.45 5.11
C LEU A 792 -29.51 -27.25 3.80
N ALA A 793 -29.30 -26.55 2.69
CA ALA A 793 -29.03 -27.16 1.39
C ALA A 793 -27.55 -27.02 1.03
N PHE A 794 -26.85 -28.16 0.87
CA PHE A 794 -25.43 -28.22 0.51
C PHE A 794 -25.26 -28.56 -0.98
N SER A 795 -24.33 -27.88 -1.65
CA SER A 795 -23.89 -28.19 -3.01
C SER A 795 -22.36 -28.20 -3.05
N LEU A 796 -21.78 -29.34 -3.44
CA LEU A 796 -20.34 -29.48 -3.66
C LEU A 796 -19.93 -28.67 -4.89
N LYS A 797 -18.81 -27.94 -4.79
CA LYS A 797 -18.09 -27.36 -5.93
C LYS A 797 -17.03 -28.36 -6.41
N PRO A 798 -16.52 -28.24 -7.65
CA PRO A 798 -15.40 -29.06 -8.10
C PRO A 798 -14.20 -28.95 -7.16
N ASN A 799 -13.56 -30.09 -6.88
CA ASN A 799 -12.34 -30.13 -6.07
C ASN A 799 -11.21 -29.43 -6.82
N GLN A 800 -10.42 -28.62 -6.11
CA GLN A 800 -9.26 -27.95 -6.69
C GLN A 800 -7.96 -28.62 -6.25
N HIS A 801 -6.93 -28.53 -7.09
CA HIS A 801 -5.68 -29.28 -6.96
C HIS A 801 -4.47 -28.33 -7.04
N ASN A 802 -3.44 -28.55 -6.22
CA ASN A 802 -2.19 -27.81 -6.31
C ASN A 802 -1.02 -28.73 -5.94
N ILE A 803 -0.02 -28.83 -6.82
CA ILE A 803 1.13 -29.71 -6.67
C ILE A 803 2.39 -28.85 -6.51
N SER A 804 3.28 -29.27 -5.61
CA SER A 804 4.62 -28.72 -5.47
C SER A 804 5.70 -29.80 -5.48
N VAL A 805 6.92 -29.44 -5.89
CA VAL A 805 8.12 -30.28 -5.73
C VAL A 805 9.23 -29.48 -5.07
N ASP A 806 9.90 -30.11 -4.11
CA ASP A 806 11.02 -29.54 -3.38
C ASP A 806 12.32 -30.18 -3.89
N LEU A 807 13.20 -29.37 -4.46
CA LEU A 807 14.48 -29.79 -5.02
C LEU A 807 15.63 -29.18 -4.21
N ARG A 808 16.57 -30.01 -3.76
CA ARG A 808 17.81 -29.56 -3.15
C ARG A 808 18.93 -29.57 -4.18
N PHE A 809 19.43 -28.39 -4.49
CA PHE A 809 20.68 -28.18 -5.22
C PHE A 809 21.82 -28.23 -4.21
N LYS A 810 22.78 -29.14 -4.40
CA LYS A 810 23.93 -29.30 -3.52
C LYS A 810 25.22 -29.13 -4.30
N ASP A 811 26.04 -28.18 -3.84
CA ASP A 811 27.36 -27.82 -4.37
C ASP A 811 27.32 -27.64 -5.89
N PHE A 812 26.20 -27.08 -6.38
CA PHE A 812 25.81 -27.06 -7.77
C PHE A 812 26.59 -25.98 -8.52
N ILE A 813 27.23 -26.37 -9.62
CA ILE A 813 28.17 -25.52 -10.35
C ILE A 813 27.53 -25.02 -11.65
N MET A 814 27.40 -23.70 -11.77
CA MET A 814 27.05 -23.02 -13.02
C MET A 814 28.29 -22.32 -13.57
N ALA A 815 28.65 -22.59 -14.82
CA ALA A 815 29.77 -21.95 -15.52
C ALA A 815 29.29 -21.14 -16.72
N SER A 816 30.04 -20.10 -17.08
CA SER A 816 29.82 -19.30 -18.28
C SER A 816 31.13 -18.74 -18.83
N LYS A 817 31.19 -18.61 -20.16
CA LYS A 817 32.31 -18.04 -20.92
C LYS A 817 31.83 -17.03 -21.97
N SER A 818 30.59 -16.58 -21.83
CA SER A 818 29.79 -15.97 -22.90
C SER A 818 29.95 -14.45 -22.98
N GLN A 819 30.61 -13.85 -21.98
CA GLN A 819 30.90 -12.41 -21.89
C GLN A 819 32.41 -12.12 -21.98
N ARG A 820 32.74 -10.89 -22.37
CA ARG A 820 34.10 -10.44 -22.70
C ARG A 820 35.03 -10.32 -21.49
N THR A 821 34.47 -10.18 -20.28
CA THR A 821 35.21 -10.09 -19.03
C THR A 821 34.67 -11.03 -17.96
N LYS A 822 35.56 -11.45 -17.06
CA LYS A 822 35.22 -12.23 -15.86
C LYS A 822 34.18 -11.52 -14.97
N LYS A 823 34.16 -10.18 -14.93
CA LYS A 823 33.14 -9.40 -14.18
C LYS A 823 31.74 -9.58 -14.80
N GLU A 824 31.65 -9.51 -16.12
CA GLU A 824 30.38 -9.72 -16.84
C GLU A 824 29.92 -11.17 -16.75
N ASN A 825 30.82 -12.16 -16.88
CA ASN A 825 30.47 -13.59 -16.70
C ASN A 825 29.95 -13.87 -15.27
N ARG A 826 30.55 -13.28 -14.23
CA ARG A 826 30.03 -13.37 -12.84
C ARG A 826 28.66 -12.69 -12.67
N ASN A 827 28.43 -11.52 -13.29
CA ASN A 827 27.11 -10.86 -13.27
C ASN A 827 26.05 -11.66 -14.04
N LEU A 828 26.39 -12.27 -15.18
CA LEU A 828 25.50 -13.15 -15.95
C LEU A 828 25.13 -14.40 -15.15
N LEU A 829 26.10 -15.04 -14.50
CA LEU A 829 25.86 -16.14 -13.56
C LEU A 829 24.96 -15.69 -12.40
N SER A 830 25.19 -14.50 -11.84
CA SER A 830 24.32 -13.96 -10.79
C SER A 830 22.87 -13.78 -11.25
N LYS A 831 22.65 -13.23 -12.46
CA LYS A 831 21.32 -13.11 -13.06
C LYS A 831 20.64 -14.46 -13.28
N ARG A 832 21.39 -15.46 -13.75
CA ARG A 832 20.88 -16.82 -14.00
C ARG A 832 20.52 -17.55 -12.70
N ILE A 833 21.30 -17.38 -11.63
CA ILE A 833 20.95 -17.94 -10.32
C ILE A 833 19.70 -17.24 -9.78
N LEU A 834 19.61 -15.90 -9.78
CA LEU A 834 18.40 -15.17 -9.38
C LEU A 834 17.14 -15.65 -10.14
N GLY A 835 17.24 -15.84 -11.45
CA GLY A 835 16.14 -16.39 -12.26
C GLY A 835 15.74 -17.84 -11.91
N LEU A 836 16.68 -18.67 -11.46
CA LEU A 836 16.38 -20.02 -10.93
C LEU A 836 15.67 -19.94 -9.56
N LEU A 837 16.06 -19.00 -8.71
CA LEU A 837 15.42 -18.75 -7.41
C LEU A 837 13.99 -18.21 -7.57
N GLY A 838 13.65 -17.65 -8.74
CA GLY A 838 12.35 -17.06 -9.06
C GLY A 838 12.30 -15.54 -8.90
N GLU A 839 13.45 -14.89 -8.69
CA GLU A 839 13.56 -13.45 -8.49
C GLU A 839 13.59 -12.72 -9.84
N GLU A 840 12.73 -11.72 -10.01
CA GLU A 840 12.74 -10.86 -11.20
C GLU A 840 13.89 -9.86 -11.13
N THR A 841 14.57 -9.62 -12.26
CA THR A 841 15.81 -8.83 -12.30
C THR A 841 15.72 -7.72 -13.34
N GLU A 842 15.65 -6.48 -12.84
CA GLU A 842 15.60 -5.26 -13.66
C GLU A 842 16.68 -5.24 -14.76
N PRO A 843 16.41 -4.66 -15.94
CA PRO A 843 17.37 -4.62 -17.05
C PRO A 843 18.72 -3.97 -16.72
N HIS A 844 18.78 -3.10 -15.71
CA HIS A 844 19.93 -2.23 -15.43
C HIS A 844 20.44 -2.26 -13.98
N CYS A 845 20.07 -3.26 -13.17
CA CYS A 845 20.62 -3.40 -11.82
C CYS A 845 22.17 -3.51 -11.85
N PRO A 846 22.91 -2.55 -11.27
CA PRO A 846 24.36 -2.47 -11.43
C PRO A 846 25.13 -3.51 -10.59
N SER A 847 24.46 -4.13 -9.62
CA SER A 847 25.05 -5.05 -8.64
C SER A 847 24.21 -6.30 -8.41
N LEU A 848 23.82 -6.99 -9.49
CA LEU A 848 23.09 -8.28 -9.46
C LEU A 848 23.74 -9.31 -8.51
N ARG A 849 25.08 -9.29 -8.37
CA ARG A 849 25.79 -10.10 -7.37
C ARG A 849 25.38 -9.75 -5.94
N ASN A 850 25.29 -8.47 -5.58
CA ASN A 850 24.91 -8.06 -4.22
C ASN A 850 23.49 -8.54 -3.90
N CYS A 851 22.56 -8.36 -4.84
CA CYS A 851 21.18 -8.86 -4.70
C CYS A 851 21.14 -10.37 -4.44
N LEU A 852 21.97 -11.15 -5.12
CA LEU A 852 22.12 -12.59 -4.91
C LEU A 852 22.77 -12.91 -3.55
N ASP A 853 23.88 -12.26 -3.20
CA ASP A 853 24.57 -12.45 -1.93
C ASP A 853 23.64 -12.08 -0.74
N ASP A 854 22.80 -11.05 -0.89
CA ASP A 854 21.82 -10.61 0.12
C ASP A 854 20.60 -11.55 0.21
N TRP A 855 20.11 -12.09 -0.90
CA TRP A 855 19.04 -13.12 -0.91
C TRP A 855 19.43 -14.35 -0.08
N PHE A 856 20.68 -14.79 -0.21
CA PHE A 856 21.25 -15.90 0.55
C PHE A 856 21.44 -15.54 2.04
N LYS A 857 21.96 -14.34 2.36
CA LYS A 857 22.09 -13.85 3.74
C LYS A 857 20.76 -13.83 4.48
N GLN A 858 19.70 -13.28 3.86
CA GLN A 858 18.35 -13.20 4.44
C GLN A 858 17.78 -14.57 4.85
N ARG A 859 18.23 -15.65 4.19
CA ARG A 859 17.78 -17.03 4.42
C ARG A 859 18.77 -17.85 5.24
N ASN A 860 19.81 -17.21 5.81
CA ASN A 860 20.91 -17.84 6.55
C ASN A 860 21.66 -18.94 5.76
N LEU A 861 21.72 -18.80 4.43
CA LEU A 861 22.42 -19.72 3.52
C LEU A 861 23.84 -19.23 3.21
N GLN A 862 24.74 -20.14 2.84
CA GLN A 862 26.09 -19.77 2.38
C GLN A 862 26.02 -19.12 1.00
N GLN A 863 26.66 -17.95 0.85
CA GLN A 863 26.68 -17.17 -0.39
C GLN A 863 27.37 -17.95 -1.53
N PRO A 864 26.92 -17.78 -2.79
CA PRO A 864 27.55 -18.45 -3.94
C PRO A 864 29.04 -18.13 -4.09
N VAL A 865 29.86 -19.17 -4.21
CA VAL A 865 31.31 -19.04 -4.37
C VAL A 865 31.63 -18.84 -5.85
N PHE A 866 32.19 -17.68 -6.20
CA PHE A 866 32.59 -17.36 -7.58
C PHE A 866 34.09 -17.54 -7.78
N GLU A 867 34.45 -18.43 -8.70
CA GLU A 867 35.84 -18.72 -9.09
C GLU A 867 36.03 -18.45 -10.59
N ASP A 868 37.26 -18.16 -10.99
CA ASP A 868 37.61 -18.16 -12.41
C ASP A 868 37.88 -19.60 -12.89
N THR A 869 37.75 -19.86 -14.20
CA THR A 869 38.29 -21.08 -14.80
C THR A 869 39.70 -20.82 -15.34
N ASP A 870 40.44 -21.89 -15.64
CA ASP A 870 41.78 -21.81 -16.26
C ASP A 870 41.73 -21.25 -17.69
N GLU A 871 40.54 -21.12 -18.27
CA GLU A 871 40.27 -20.49 -19.56
C GLU A 871 40.25 -18.95 -19.39
N ALA A 872 40.97 -18.23 -20.26
CA ALA A 872 41.36 -16.82 -20.06
C ALA A 872 40.24 -15.81 -19.67
N GLN A 873 38.96 -16.10 -19.97
CA GLN A 873 37.82 -15.22 -19.67
C GLN A 873 36.68 -15.91 -18.88
N GLY A 874 36.80 -17.21 -18.60
CA GLY A 874 35.71 -17.99 -18.00
C GLY A 874 35.50 -17.74 -16.50
N SER A 875 34.30 -18.06 -16.01
CA SER A 875 33.96 -18.04 -14.58
C SER A 875 32.96 -19.14 -14.24
N LYS A 876 33.00 -19.61 -13.00
CA LYS A 876 32.06 -20.55 -12.39
C LYS A 876 31.53 -20.02 -11.07
N ALA A 877 30.32 -20.45 -10.72
CA ALA A 877 29.63 -20.14 -9.48
C ALA A 877 29.12 -21.44 -8.85
N THR A 878 29.46 -21.69 -7.59
CA THR A 878 29.06 -22.88 -6.84
C THR A 878 28.14 -22.48 -5.68
N PHE A 879 26.98 -23.13 -5.56
CA PHE A 879 26.00 -22.81 -4.51
C PHE A 879 25.19 -24.04 -4.05
N SER A 880 24.63 -23.93 -2.84
CA SER A 880 23.75 -24.95 -2.24
C SER A 880 22.46 -24.27 -1.76
N VAL A 881 21.30 -24.76 -2.21
CA VAL A 881 19.98 -24.18 -1.92
C VAL A 881 18.87 -25.23 -2.05
N GLU A 882 17.83 -25.12 -1.24
CA GLU A 882 16.61 -25.92 -1.35
C GLU A 882 15.46 -25.03 -1.86
N LEU A 883 14.78 -25.48 -2.90
CA LEU A 883 13.79 -24.69 -3.64
C LEU A 883 12.49 -25.47 -3.79
N SER A 884 11.39 -24.84 -3.36
CA SER A 884 10.02 -25.33 -3.57
C SER A 884 9.44 -24.70 -4.84
N PHE A 885 9.06 -25.53 -5.80
CA PHE A 885 8.43 -25.13 -7.06
C PHE A 885 6.94 -25.47 -6.98
N ARG A 886 6.08 -24.49 -7.26
CA ARG A 886 4.61 -24.67 -7.32
C ARG A 886 3.98 -23.62 -8.22
N HIS A 887 2.85 -23.96 -8.85
CA HIS A 887 1.95 -22.95 -9.39
C HIS A 887 1.26 -22.20 -8.22
N PRO A 888 1.02 -20.88 -8.28
CA PRO A 888 0.34 -20.15 -7.20
C PRO A 888 -1.16 -20.48 -7.12
N ASP A 889 -1.80 -20.76 -8.25
CA ASP A 889 -3.24 -21.00 -8.35
C ASP A 889 -3.64 -22.46 -8.05
N TRP A 890 -4.93 -22.66 -7.76
CA TRP A 890 -5.52 -23.98 -7.54
C TRP A 890 -6.32 -24.41 -8.78
N GLU A 891 -5.92 -25.52 -9.40
CA GLU A 891 -6.45 -25.99 -10.69
C GLU A 891 -7.69 -26.88 -10.53
N ASP A 892 -8.55 -26.91 -11.54
CA ASP A 892 -9.76 -27.74 -11.59
C ASP A 892 -9.50 -29.27 -11.63
N SER A 893 -8.27 -29.69 -11.95
CA SER A 893 -7.89 -31.06 -12.24
C SER A 893 -6.43 -31.35 -11.87
N MET A 894 -6.13 -32.62 -11.60
CA MET A 894 -4.78 -33.07 -11.26
C MET A 894 -3.81 -32.87 -12.43
N GLU A 895 -4.31 -33.09 -13.65
CA GLU A 895 -3.59 -32.97 -14.92
C GLU A 895 -3.16 -31.52 -15.17
N ASN A 896 -4.06 -30.54 -14.97
CA ASN A 896 -3.70 -29.12 -15.05
C ASN A 896 -2.69 -28.74 -13.96
N ALA A 897 -2.84 -29.26 -12.73
CA ALA A 897 -1.89 -28.99 -11.65
C ALA A 897 -0.47 -29.56 -11.94
N LYS A 898 -0.39 -30.78 -12.51
CA LYS A 898 0.89 -31.34 -12.99
C LYS A 898 1.49 -30.49 -14.11
N LYS A 899 0.68 -30.13 -15.11
CA LYS A 899 1.10 -29.33 -16.27
C LYS A 899 1.64 -27.95 -15.87
N ASN A 900 0.93 -27.24 -15.01
CA ASN A 900 1.32 -25.88 -14.60
C ASN A 900 2.56 -25.91 -13.67
N LEU A 901 2.74 -26.97 -12.88
CA LEU A 901 4.00 -27.22 -12.16
C LEU A 901 5.17 -27.48 -13.12
N VAL A 902 4.98 -28.29 -14.16
CA VAL A 902 5.99 -28.54 -15.21
C VAL A 902 6.37 -27.24 -15.93
N GLN A 903 5.40 -26.38 -16.24
CA GLN A 903 5.67 -25.06 -16.85
C GLN A 903 6.45 -24.11 -15.93
N GLU A 904 6.17 -24.08 -14.63
CA GLU A 904 6.96 -23.28 -13.67
C GLU A 904 8.39 -23.83 -13.51
N LEU A 905 8.56 -25.17 -13.51
CA LEU A 905 9.87 -25.82 -13.53
C LEU A 905 10.66 -25.46 -14.80
N GLU A 906 10.07 -25.58 -15.99
CA GLU A 906 10.66 -25.16 -17.27
C GLU A 906 11.06 -23.67 -17.26
N LYS A 907 10.15 -22.81 -16.78
CA LYS A 907 10.35 -21.35 -16.68
C LYS A 907 11.54 -20.95 -15.80
N ARG A 908 11.89 -21.73 -14.77
CA ARG A 908 13.08 -21.51 -13.94
C ARG A 908 14.31 -22.28 -14.43
N PHE A 909 14.14 -23.52 -14.89
CA PHE A 909 15.23 -24.35 -15.40
C PHE A 909 15.90 -23.79 -16.65
N LYS A 910 15.20 -22.97 -17.46
CA LYS A 910 15.79 -22.25 -18.61
C LYS A 910 17.06 -21.46 -18.27
N TYR A 911 17.22 -21.02 -17.01
CA TYR A 911 18.41 -20.28 -16.56
C TYR A 911 19.62 -21.18 -16.25
N LEU A 912 19.42 -22.48 -16.06
CA LEU A 912 20.48 -23.48 -15.83
C LEU A 912 21.34 -23.68 -17.07
N ILE A 913 20.75 -23.58 -18.27
CA ILE A 913 21.44 -23.71 -19.56
C ILE A 913 22.14 -22.38 -19.92
N ASP A 914 23.33 -22.45 -20.50
CA ASP A 914 23.99 -21.29 -21.10
C ASP A 914 23.54 -21.17 -22.57
N GLN A 915 22.78 -20.12 -22.88
CA GLN A 915 22.12 -19.97 -24.19
C GLN A 915 23.12 -19.75 -25.34
N SER A 916 24.39 -19.45 -25.08
CA SER A 916 25.44 -19.34 -26.11
C SER A 916 26.04 -20.69 -26.54
N LYS A 917 25.23 -21.76 -26.52
CA LYS A 917 25.62 -23.13 -26.90
C LYS A 917 24.55 -23.85 -27.76
N GLN A 918 23.65 -23.10 -28.39
CA GLN A 918 22.77 -23.61 -29.44
C GLN A 918 23.21 -23.06 -30.80
N ASP A 919 24.31 -23.64 -31.30
CA ASP A 919 24.75 -23.71 -32.69
C ASP A 919 25.08 -25.20 -32.98
#